data_AF-A0A0H2REP9-F1
#
_entry.id   AF-A0A0H2REP9-F1
#
_cell.length_a   1.000
_cell.length_b   1.000
_cell.length_c   1.000
_cell.angle_alpha   90.00
_cell.angle_beta   90.00
_cell.angle_gamma   90.00
#
_symmetry.space_group_name_H-M   'P 1'
#
loop_
_entity.id
_entity.type
_entity.pdbx_description
1 polymer ?
#
loop_
_entity_poly.entity_id
_entity_poly.type
_entity_poly.pdbx_seq_one_letter_code
_entity_poly.pdbx_strand_id
1 'polypeptide(L)'
;MAFLENLDVAPHFPLDSPPSAPVTQLLTRRVETSVSSIASDATAPNLPGAGRTVGILLDWLGARLETVLNKRAESLGYGPHAVAEHIRVLCHHADTSIVERHGATLPLQFSLTRTERKRLKTLCKKLLKHANAEVLDTQLVALNEIISLSIEDPHVRALLQSCDHDRLLAKYSEPDLIMTTSKALGSIKNVQVHSLWSRILPYASSSSAQFSRCGFGEIAYRSYNFAALEASLRDPDSSFLAAQYLMSAYELAANLSDAGQSRKAKSRLDTLWKGYIKAAISNPSIIEWENINHCLMLTDPSLTTVTFRSRTSDYEVHVSEESLVPLAVHLLKEATRVPMFFSHYFAAPKIALGKINESCTPVLFTYTTAVWGCEWDTLEGASSCVEFLQVLSGSYDLDIQLSCLHWINVKFPGLTKGTIFANDLVILFLHTTYHILQSYLCDPPSLNCVYEPIRSSVWRLSLYACTRLADYLKVGKLEDKALASFLISRLVSMDRYCKLSVLHATRKWGEPMLSYLPSGHSTWEIARLSQEGCHQDRHSTVMQFQSENTLFLVRYRAHGAFYVAPPYFPVPIDFLEDPEFTVDIMVIDDREVVHLPIDGKLSPFKENGHYPISAGCNNMGSKFYVSLAITNKDFAFNNYFGNTIDSNNMTYVDRTGKLCTH
;
A
#
# COMPACT_ATOMS: atom_id res chain seq x y z
N MET A 1 18.40 -11.65 -14.29
CA MET A 1 19.44 -12.54 -13.71
C MET A 1 20.70 -11.73 -13.39
N ALA A 2 21.51 -11.29 -14.37
CA ALA A 2 22.69 -10.45 -14.11
C ALA A 2 22.39 -9.11 -13.38
N PHE A 3 21.22 -8.51 -13.59
CA PHE A 3 20.80 -7.29 -12.88
C PHE A 3 20.55 -7.52 -11.38
N LEU A 4 20.06 -8.70 -10.98
CA LEU A 4 19.74 -9.01 -9.59
C LEU A 4 20.92 -9.63 -8.83
N GLU A 5 21.83 -10.34 -9.52
CA GLU A 5 23.12 -10.76 -8.95
C GLU A 5 24.04 -9.56 -8.68
N ASN A 6 23.89 -8.47 -9.45
CA ASN A 6 24.55 -7.20 -9.18
C ASN A 6 23.88 -6.35 -8.08
N LEU A 7 22.75 -6.76 -7.48
CA LEU A 7 22.13 -6.00 -6.40
C LEU A 7 22.90 -6.05 -5.07
N ASP A 8 23.90 -6.93 -4.94
CA ASP A 8 24.88 -6.92 -3.86
C ASP A 8 26.01 -5.90 -4.10
N VAL A 9 26.07 -5.30 -5.30
CA VAL A 9 26.96 -4.19 -5.63
C VAL A 9 26.11 -2.92 -5.63
N ALA A 10 26.22 -2.12 -4.56
CA ALA A 10 25.49 -0.86 -4.45
C ALA A 10 25.69 0.02 -5.71
N PRO A 11 24.63 0.65 -6.25
CA PRO A 11 24.80 1.57 -7.36
C PRO A 11 25.57 2.80 -6.89
N HIS A 12 26.77 3.00 -7.43
CA HIS A 12 27.51 4.25 -7.28
C HIS A 12 26.77 5.36 -8.03
N PHE A 13 25.96 6.14 -7.31
CA PHE A 13 25.50 7.45 -7.77
C PHE A 13 26.65 8.46 -7.62
N PRO A 14 27.02 9.23 -8.66
CA PRO A 14 28.01 10.29 -8.53
C PRO A 14 27.36 11.50 -7.85
N LEU A 15 27.72 11.76 -6.60
CA LEU A 15 27.40 13.01 -5.89
C LEU A 15 28.70 13.79 -5.68
N ASP A 16 28.91 14.81 -6.51
CA ASP A 16 29.91 15.85 -6.29
C ASP A 16 29.35 16.88 -5.30
N SER A 17 29.91 16.97 -4.08
CA SER A 17 29.94 18.21 -3.29
C SER A 17 30.93 18.13 -2.10
N PRO A 18 31.48 19.28 -1.64
CA PRO A 18 32.75 19.38 -0.92
C PRO A 18 32.62 19.34 0.61
N PRO A 19 33.73 19.26 1.38
CA PRO A 19 33.70 18.84 2.77
C PRO A 19 33.57 20.02 3.74
N SER A 20 32.75 19.84 4.78
CA SER A 20 32.81 20.67 6.00
C SER A 20 32.66 19.83 7.27
N ALA A 21 33.82 19.59 7.91
CA ALA A 21 34.13 19.50 9.35
C ALA A 21 33.41 18.49 10.29
N PRO A 22 34.07 18.05 11.39
CA PRO A 22 33.89 16.71 11.95
C PRO A 22 33.32 16.69 13.38
N VAL A 23 32.33 15.81 13.63
CA VAL A 23 32.02 15.33 15.00
C VAL A 23 31.54 13.87 14.93
N THR A 24 32.47 12.91 14.73
CA THR A 24 32.33 11.50 15.18
C THR A 24 33.68 10.78 15.01
N GLN A 25 34.59 10.94 15.97
CA GLN A 25 35.91 10.25 15.96
C GLN A 25 36.10 9.25 17.11
N LEU A 26 35.02 8.76 17.75
CA LEU A 26 35.17 7.90 18.93
C LEU A 26 34.86 6.40 18.74
N LEU A 27 34.51 5.91 17.53
CA LEU A 27 34.22 4.48 17.33
C LEU A 27 34.72 3.85 16.02
N THR A 28 35.67 4.47 15.32
CA THR A 28 36.35 3.85 14.16
C THR A 28 37.84 3.66 14.44
N ARG A 29 38.17 2.98 15.54
CA ARG A 29 39.48 2.34 15.66
C ARG A 29 39.45 1.13 14.72
N ARG A 30 39.92 1.34 13.49
CA ARG A 30 40.19 0.30 12.50
C ARG A 30 41.11 -0.73 13.17
N VAL A 31 40.54 -1.83 13.63
CA VAL A 31 41.28 -2.99 14.10
C VAL A 31 41.91 -3.55 12.85
N GLU A 32 43.20 -3.30 12.67
CA GLU A 32 44.03 -4.08 11.76
C GLU A 32 43.87 -5.53 12.21
N THR A 33 43.14 -6.31 11.41
CA THR A 33 43.04 -7.75 11.57
C THR A 33 44.43 -8.31 11.36
N SER A 34 45.18 -8.39 12.46
CA SER A 34 46.40 -9.19 12.55
C SER A 34 46.02 -10.62 12.17
N VAL A 35 46.33 -10.95 10.92
CA VAL A 35 46.21 -12.30 10.36
C VAL A 35 47.14 -13.16 11.19
N SER A 36 46.55 -13.81 12.20
CA SER A 36 47.17 -14.85 12.99
C SER A 36 47.79 -15.87 12.04
N SER A 37 49.10 -16.08 12.16
CA SER A 37 49.83 -17.12 11.45
C SER A 37 49.24 -18.47 11.81
N ILE A 38 48.35 -18.98 10.96
CA ILE A 38 47.84 -20.35 11.03
C ILE A 38 49.04 -21.26 10.77
N ALA A 39 49.45 -22.02 11.79
CA ALA A 39 50.47 -23.06 11.67
C ALA A 39 50.06 -24.05 10.54
N SER A 40 51.02 -24.42 9.68
CA SER A 40 50.83 -25.25 8.47
C SER A 40 50.48 -26.73 8.75
N ASP A 41 50.03 -27.02 9.97
CA ASP A 41 49.75 -28.34 10.51
C ASP A 41 48.25 -28.50 10.80
N ALA A 42 47.46 -27.43 10.62
CA ALA A 42 46.02 -27.44 10.77
C ALA A 42 45.39 -28.34 9.70
N THR A 43 45.02 -29.55 10.09
CA THR A 43 44.20 -30.48 9.30
C THR A 43 43.02 -29.73 8.69
N ALA A 44 42.89 -29.79 7.36
CA ALA A 44 41.92 -29.01 6.60
C ALA A 44 40.51 -29.10 7.20
N PRO A 45 39.83 -27.96 7.47
CA PRO A 45 38.45 -27.98 7.94
C PRO A 45 37.58 -28.66 6.88
N ASN A 46 36.84 -29.69 7.29
CA ASN A 46 35.86 -30.49 6.51
C ASN A 46 36.34 -31.87 5.99
N LEU A 47 37.46 -32.42 6.46
CA LEU A 47 37.71 -33.85 6.24
C LEU A 47 36.88 -34.71 7.23
N PRO A 48 36.16 -35.73 6.75
CA PRO A 48 35.40 -36.64 7.61
C PRO A 48 36.36 -37.42 8.51
N GLY A 49 36.24 -37.22 9.83
CA GLY A 49 37.05 -37.91 10.83
C GLY A 49 36.29 -38.02 12.15
N ALA A 50 36.56 -39.07 12.92
CA ALA A 50 35.84 -39.40 14.15
C ALA A 50 35.82 -38.23 15.17
N GLY A 51 36.89 -37.44 15.24
CA GLY A 51 36.96 -36.26 16.09
C GLY A 51 35.92 -35.18 15.75
N ARG A 52 35.55 -35.02 14.48
CA ARG A 52 34.55 -34.03 14.05
C ARG A 52 33.13 -34.47 14.41
N THR A 53 32.81 -35.75 14.29
CA THR A 53 31.51 -36.28 14.73
C THR A 53 31.32 -36.07 16.23
N VAL A 54 32.37 -36.28 17.03
CA VAL A 54 32.35 -36.00 18.47
C VAL A 54 32.25 -34.50 18.73
N GLY A 55 32.98 -33.66 17.99
CA GLY A 55 32.88 -32.19 18.09
C GLY A 55 31.46 -31.68 17.82
N ILE A 56 30.84 -32.08 16.70
CA ILE A 56 29.45 -31.72 16.37
C ILE A 56 28.47 -32.18 17.45
N LEU A 57 28.68 -33.38 18.01
CA LEU A 57 27.84 -33.89 19.10
C LEU A 57 28.00 -33.04 20.38
N LEU A 58 29.24 -32.66 20.72
CA LEU A 58 29.52 -31.82 21.89
C LEU A 58 29.01 -30.40 21.72
N ASP A 59 29.15 -29.81 20.53
CA ASP A 59 28.61 -28.48 20.19
C ASP A 59 27.08 -28.49 20.27
N TRP A 60 26.44 -29.53 19.72
CA TRP A 60 25.00 -29.71 19.80
C TRP A 60 24.53 -29.90 21.25
N LEU A 61 25.25 -30.70 22.05
CA LEU A 61 24.93 -30.91 23.46
C LEU A 61 25.12 -29.62 24.26
N GLY A 62 26.19 -28.86 23.97
CA GLY A 62 26.49 -27.56 24.56
C GLY A 62 25.37 -26.56 24.30
N ALA A 63 24.98 -26.38 23.04
CA ALA A 63 23.87 -25.49 22.67
C ALA A 63 22.54 -25.88 23.34
N ARG A 64 22.28 -27.18 23.46
CA ARG A 64 21.06 -27.68 24.14
C ARG A 64 21.11 -27.46 25.65
N LEU A 65 22.25 -27.70 26.28
CA LEU A 65 22.45 -27.45 27.71
C LEU A 65 22.33 -25.96 28.03
N GLU A 66 22.96 -25.11 27.21
CA GLU A 66 22.86 -23.66 27.30
C GLU A 66 21.40 -23.18 27.17
N THR A 67 20.65 -23.70 26.20
CA THR A 67 19.22 -23.39 26.06
C THR A 67 18.42 -23.78 27.30
N VAL A 68 18.69 -24.96 27.89
CA VAL A 68 18.00 -25.44 29.09
C VAL A 68 18.37 -24.58 30.31
N LEU A 69 19.65 -24.23 30.46
CA LEU A 69 20.12 -23.38 31.55
C LEU A 69 19.60 -21.95 31.42
N ASN A 70 19.55 -21.38 30.21
CA ASN A 70 18.97 -20.06 29.95
C ASN A 70 17.47 -20.04 30.26
N LYS A 71 16.71 -21.03 29.78
CA LYS A 71 15.29 -21.19 30.14
C LYS A 71 15.09 -21.36 31.65
N ARG A 72 15.97 -22.12 32.32
CA ARG A 72 15.89 -22.28 33.78
C ARG A 72 16.24 -20.99 34.50
N ALA A 73 17.25 -20.25 34.06
CA ALA A 73 17.61 -18.94 34.60
C ALA A 73 16.48 -17.92 34.42
N GLU A 74 15.82 -17.92 33.27
CA GLU A 74 14.59 -17.15 33.03
C GLU A 74 13.48 -17.56 34.00
N SER A 75 13.21 -18.85 34.15
CA SER A 75 12.20 -19.36 35.09
C SER A 75 12.50 -19.01 36.55
N LEU A 76 13.78 -18.82 36.89
CA LEU A 76 14.24 -18.41 38.21
C LEU A 76 14.33 -16.87 38.37
N GLY A 77 13.93 -16.10 37.36
CA GLY A 77 13.92 -14.63 37.40
C GLY A 77 15.30 -13.99 37.24
N TYR A 78 16.28 -14.71 36.70
CA TYR A 78 17.66 -14.25 36.51
C TYR A 78 17.99 -13.84 35.07
N GLY A 79 17.14 -14.13 34.09
CA GLY A 79 17.32 -13.67 32.71
C GLY A 79 17.06 -12.16 32.52
N PRO A 80 17.57 -11.55 31.45
CA PRO A 80 17.37 -10.13 31.15
C PRO A 80 15.89 -9.74 31.06
N HIS A 81 15.07 -10.56 30.39
CA HIS A 81 13.63 -10.35 30.29
C HIS A 81 12.94 -10.32 31.67
N ALA A 82 13.27 -11.26 32.57
CA ALA A 82 12.71 -11.28 33.92
C ALA A 82 13.17 -10.09 34.77
N VAL A 83 14.40 -9.58 34.56
CA VAL A 83 14.87 -8.36 35.20
C VAL A 83 14.09 -7.14 34.69
N ALA A 84 13.84 -7.06 33.38
CA ALA A 84 13.02 -6.01 32.79
C ALA A 84 11.57 -6.08 33.30
N GLU A 85 10.99 -7.28 33.43
CA GLU A 85 9.66 -7.46 34.00
C GLU A 85 9.59 -7.00 35.46
N HIS A 86 10.60 -7.30 36.28
CA HIS A 86 10.68 -6.74 37.63
C HIS A 86 10.79 -5.21 37.65
N ILE A 87 11.40 -4.60 36.61
CA ILE A 87 11.42 -3.14 36.45
C ILE A 87 10.00 -2.65 36.14
N ARG A 88 9.30 -3.26 35.18
CA ARG A 88 7.92 -2.92 34.78
C ARG A 88 6.95 -3.02 35.96
N VAL A 89 7.01 -4.10 36.73
CA VAL A 89 6.20 -4.30 37.96
C VAL A 89 6.51 -3.23 39.01
N LEU A 90 7.79 -2.94 39.26
CA LEU A 90 8.18 -1.94 40.25
C LEU A 90 7.78 -0.51 39.83
N CYS A 91 7.71 -0.24 38.53
CA CYS A 91 7.25 1.02 37.96
C CYS A 91 5.75 1.06 37.69
N HIS A 92 4.98 0.05 38.10
CA HIS A 92 3.53 -0.01 37.90
C HIS A 92 3.11 0.09 36.42
N HIS A 93 3.84 -0.55 35.51
CA HIS A 93 3.52 -0.50 34.07
C HIS A 93 2.20 -1.19 33.73
N ALA A 94 1.76 -2.15 34.54
CA ALA A 94 0.43 -2.76 34.39
C ALA A 94 -0.71 -1.83 34.83
N ASP A 95 -0.43 -0.91 35.75
CA ASP A 95 -1.42 0.02 36.33
C ASP A 95 -1.42 1.38 35.62
N THR A 96 -0.40 1.67 34.81
CA THR A 96 -0.23 2.95 34.12
C THR A 96 -0.07 2.71 32.62
N SER A 97 -0.66 3.58 31.82
CA SER A 97 -0.39 3.66 30.39
C SER A 97 0.94 4.37 30.12
N ILE A 98 1.52 4.14 28.93
CA ILE A 98 2.70 4.90 28.47
C ILE A 98 2.40 6.41 28.43
N VAL A 99 1.17 6.81 28.11
CA VAL A 99 0.77 8.22 28.08
C VAL A 99 0.87 8.86 29.45
N GLU A 100 0.36 8.18 30.48
CA GLU A 100 0.45 8.66 31.86
C GLU A 100 1.92 8.84 32.24
N ARG A 101 2.76 7.82 32.03
CA ARG A 101 4.19 7.88 32.35
C ARG A 101 4.95 9.02 31.65
N HIS A 102 4.51 9.42 30.46
CA HIS A 102 5.09 10.53 29.71
C HIS A 102 4.47 11.90 30.02
N GLY A 103 3.35 11.94 30.74
CA GLY A 103 2.66 13.18 31.11
C GLY A 103 3.39 13.96 32.19
N ALA A 104 3.61 15.26 31.96
CA ALA A 104 4.17 16.17 32.97
C ALA A 104 3.24 16.35 34.19
N THR A 105 1.98 15.98 34.05
CA THR A 105 0.91 16.15 35.04
C THR A 105 0.65 14.92 35.89
N LEU A 106 1.42 13.84 35.74
CA LEU A 106 1.28 12.71 36.64
C LEU A 106 1.45 13.22 38.09
N PRO A 107 0.43 13.08 38.94
CA PRO A 107 0.53 13.52 40.31
C PRO A 107 1.71 12.83 40.98
N LEU A 108 2.32 13.52 41.95
CA LEU A 108 3.33 13.00 42.88
C LEU A 108 2.98 11.62 43.52
N GLN A 109 1.78 11.08 43.31
CA GLN A 109 1.29 9.81 43.83
C GLN A 109 2.11 8.58 43.38
N PHE A 110 2.74 8.59 42.21
CA PHE A 110 3.63 7.49 41.78
C PHE A 110 5.11 7.82 41.98
N SER A 111 5.45 8.77 42.87
CA SER A 111 6.84 9.01 43.20
C SER A 111 7.40 7.76 43.90
N LEU A 112 8.22 6.99 43.18
CA LEU A 112 8.95 5.87 43.76
C LEU A 112 9.62 6.30 45.07
N THR A 113 9.35 5.55 46.14
CA THR A 113 10.01 5.78 47.42
C THR A 113 11.53 5.69 47.25
N ARG A 114 12.29 6.30 48.16
CA ARG A 114 13.76 6.24 48.10
C ARG A 114 14.28 4.79 48.04
N THR A 115 13.60 3.86 48.69
CA THR A 115 13.88 2.43 48.69
C THR A 115 13.58 1.78 47.34
N GLU A 116 12.44 2.07 46.73
CA GLU A 116 12.09 1.55 45.41
C GLU A 116 13.00 2.12 44.33
N ARG A 117 13.32 3.41 44.37
CA ARG A 117 14.30 4.02 43.45
C ARG A 117 15.67 3.36 43.55
N LYS A 118 16.13 3.02 44.77
CA LYS A 118 17.37 2.27 44.97
C LYS A 118 17.26 0.86 44.36
N ARG A 119 16.14 0.17 44.59
CA ARG A 119 15.87 -1.17 44.03
C ARG A 119 15.84 -1.14 42.51
N LEU A 120 15.15 -0.16 41.92
CA LEU A 120 15.06 0.07 40.49
C LEU A 120 16.44 0.33 39.88
N LYS A 121 17.27 1.18 40.52
CA LYS A 121 18.66 1.41 40.09
C LYS A 121 19.48 0.12 40.13
N THR A 122 19.29 -0.74 41.13
CA THR A 122 19.95 -2.06 41.19
C THR A 122 19.52 -2.97 40.05
N LEU A 123 18.22 -2.99 39.70
CA LEU A 123 17.71 -3.76 38.56
C LEU A 123 18.26 -3.23 37.22
N CYS A 124 18.28 -1.91 37.02
CA CYS A 124 18.90 -1.29 35.84
C CYS A 124 20.37 -1.68 35.70
N LYS A 125 21.13 -1.67 36.79
CA LYS A 125 22.53 -2.14 36.81
C LYS A 125 22.67 -3.62 36.49
N LYS A 126 21.72 -4.45 36.92
CA LYS A 126 21.69 -5.88 36.60
C LYS A 126 21.40 -6.08 35.11
N LEU A 127 20.49 -5.30 34.53
CA LEU A 127 20.20 -5.35 33.08
C LEU A 127 21.42 -4.93 32.25
N LEU A 128 22.11 -3.85 32.63
CA LEU A 128 23.39 -3.45 32.01
C LEU A 128 24.49 -4.51 32.17
N LYS A 129 24.46 -5.33 33.24
CA LYS A 129 25.37 -6.47 33.39
C LYS A 129 25.03 -7.57 32.38
N HIS A 130 23.75 -7.83 32.09
CA HIS A 130 23.34 -8.80 31.07
C HIS A 130 23.70 -8.33 29.66
N ALA A 131 23.62 -7.03 29.38
CA ALA A 131 24.10 -6.46 28.11
C ALA A 131 25.61 -6.67 27.89
N ASN A 132 26.37 -6.95 28.96
CA ASN A 132 27.80 -7.27 28.94
C ASN A 132 28.08 -8.76 29.24
N ALA A 133 27.08 -9.63 29.15
CA ALA A 133 27.26 -11.06 29.29
C ALA A 133 28.17 -11.61 28.18
N GLU A 134 28.79 -12.77 28.41
CA GLU A 134 29.61 -13.43 27.39
C GLU A 134 28.76 -14.13 26.31
N VAL A 135 27.48 -14.34 26.59
CA VAL A 135 26.51 -15.02 25.71
C VAL A 135 25.80 -13.99 24.84
N LEU A 136 26.00 -14.04 23.52
CA LEU A 136 25.47 -13.08 22.54
C LEU A 136 23.94 -12.91 22.64
N ASP A 137 23.19 -14.01 22.68
CA ASP A 137 21.71 -13.97 22.78
C ASP A 137 21.24 -13.23 24.04
N THR A 138 21.93 -13.45 25.17
CA THR A 138 21.62 -12.74 26.42
C THR A 138 21.91 -11.24 26.30
N GLN A 139 22.98 -10.86 25.60
CA GLN A 139 23.30 -9.46 25.34
C GLN A 139 22.23 -8.79 24.48
N LEU A 140 21.86 -9.41 23.35
CA LEU A 140 20.86 -8.87 22.43
C LEU A 140 19.50 -8.69 23.11
N VAL A 141 19.04 -9.68 23.88
CA VAL A 141 17.79 -9.56 24.66
C VAL A 141 17.89 -8.43 25.68
N ALA A 142 19.00 -8.34 26.44
CA ALA A 142 19.19 -7.28 27.42
C ALA A 142 19.20 -5.87 26.79
N LEU A 143 19.84 -5.73 25.63
CA LEU A 143 19.91 -4.47 24.89
C LEU A 143 18.53 -4.05 24.35
N ASN A 144 17.75 -4.99 23.80
CA ASN A 144 16.38 -4.73 23.36
C ASN A 144 15.47 -4.33 24.53
N GLU A 145 15.58 -4.97 25.69
CA GLU A 145 14.85 -4.56 26.91
C GLU A 145 15.26 -3.17 27.39
N ILE A 146 16.54 -2.79 27.27
CA ILE A 146 17.00 -1.43 27.58
C ILE A 146 16.37 -0.41 26.64
N ILE A 147 16.27 -0.71 25.33
CA ILE A 147 15.64 0.15 24.34
C ILE A 147 14.16 0.34 24.69
N SER A 148 13.41 -0.76 24.84
CA SER A 148 11.97 -0.73 25.18
C SER A 148 11.70 0.03 26.49
N LEU A 149 12.38 -0.30 27.58
CA LEU A 149 12.20 0.39 28.87
C LEU A 149 12.56 1.88 28.81
N SER A 150 13.55 2.26 28.01
CA SER A 150 13.93 3.67 27.85
C SER A 150 12.87 4.48 27.10
N ILE A 151 12.13 3.83 26.18
CA ILE A 151 11.04 4.43 25.42
C ILE A 151 9.77 4.51 26.25
N GLU A 152 9.44 3.43 26.97
CA GLU A 152 8.18 3.25 27.73
C GLU A 152 8.12 4.08 29.03
N ASP A 153 9.27 4.37 29.64
CA ASP A 153 9.33 5.00 30.97
C ASP A 153 10.50 6.01 31.11
N PRO A 154 10.21 7.32 31.10
CA PRO A 154 11.20 8.37 31.25
C PRO A 154 12.02 8.29 32.55
N HIS A 155 11.45 7.75 33.64
CA HIS A 155 12.16 7.61 34.92
C HIS A 155 13.18 6.47 34.87
N VAL A 156 12.82 5.34 34.25
CA VAL A 156 13.77 4.23 34.03
C VAL A 156 14.92 4.70 33.15
N ARG A 157 14.63 5.42 32.05
CA ARG A 157 15.64 6.03 31.19
C ARG A 157 16.59 6.95 31.97
N ALA A 158 16.06 7.85 32.81
CA ALA A 158 16.88 8.74 33.62
C ALA A 158 17.81 7.99 34.60
N LEU A 159 17.34 6.86 35.16
CA LEU A 159 18.16 6.01 36.02
C LEU A 159 19.24 5.26 35.23
N LEU A 160 18.92 4.74 34.05
CA LEU A 160 19.88 4.14 33.11
C LEU A 160 20.94 5.17 32.68
N GLN A 161 20.53 6.42 32.41
CA GLN A 161 21.43 7.51 32.10
C GLN A 161 22.40 7.83 33.26
N SER A 162 21.98 7.60 34.51
CA SER A 162 22.83 7.76 35.71
C SER A 162 23.72 6.55 36.03
N CYS A 163 23.67 5.50 35.22
CA CYS A 163 24.49 4.30 35.36
C CYS A 163 25.75 4.41 34.49
N ASP A 164 26.70 3.50 34.75
CA ASP A 164 27.95 3.38 34.00
C ASP A 164 27.67 2.76 32.61
N HIS A 165 27.81 3.58 31.55
CA HIS A 165 27.56 3.18 30.15
C HIS A 165 28.73 2.45 29.51
N ASP A 166 29.92 2.42 30.13
CA ASP A 166 31.08 1.71 29.58
C ASP A 166 30.80 0.20 29.50
N ARG A 167 29.81 -0.26 30.28
CA ARG A 167 29.30 -1.63 30.25
C ARG A 167 28.53 -1.99 28.98
N LEU A 168 28.07 -1.01 28.20
CA LEU A 168 27.38 -1.26 26.93
C LEU A 168 28.36 -1.47 25.77
N LEU A 169 29.66 -1.22 25.96
CA LEU A 169 30.66 -1.44 24.91
C LEU A 169 30.65 -2.91 24.47
N ALA A 170 30.39 -3.13 23.18
CA ALA A 170 30.39 -4.46 22.60
C ALA A 170 31.79 -5.09 22.76
N LYS A 171 31.84 -6.23 23.44
CA LYS A 171 33.07 -7.02 23.60
C LYS A 171 33.48 -7.73 22.32
N TYR A 172 32.48 -8.01 21.50
CA TYR A 172 32.59 -8.81 20.30
C TYR A 172 32.25 -7.95 19.07
N SER A 173 32.73 -8.39 17.90
CA SER A 173 32.63 -7.62 16.66
C SER A 173 31.45 -8.05 15.77
N GLU A 174 30.40 -8.67 16.33
CA GLU A 174 29.22 -9.03 15.54
C GLU A 174 28.46 -7.76 15.13
N PRO A 175 28.10 -7.62 13.85
CA PRO A 175 27.40 -6.43 13.35
C PRO A 175 26.10 -6.13 14.12
N ASP A 176 25.30 -7.17 14.39
CA ASP A 176 24.02 -7.02 15.08
C ASP A 176 24.20 -6.55 16.53
N LEU A 177 25.24 -7.03 17.22
CA LEU A 177 25.56 -6.60 18.58
C LEU A 177 25.99 -5.14 18.60
N ILE A 178 26.91 -4.74 17.71
CA ILE A 178 27.37 -3.35 17.59
C ILE A 178 26.20 -2.41 17.31
N MET A 179 25.35 -2.78 16.35
CA MET A 179 24.16 -2.00 16.00
C MET A 179 23.19 -1.88 17.18
N THR A 180 22.86 -2.98 17.84
CA THR A 180 21.90 -2.99 18.97
C THR A 180 22.46 -2.25 20.19
N THR A 181 23.77 -2.37 20.45
CA THR A 181 24.47 -1.56 21.45
C THR A 181 24.37 -0.08 21.15
N SER A 182 24.60 0.33 19.90
CA SER A 182 24.48 1.73 19.48
C SER A 182 23.07 2.26 19.70
N LYS A 183 22.04 1.46 19.32
CA LYS A 183 20.63 1.79 19.54
C LYS A 183 20.29 1.93 21.03
N ALA A 184 20.71 0.98 21.87
CA ALA A 184 20.49 1.04 23.32
C ALA A 184 21.18 2.26 23.97
N LEU A 185 22.37 2.61 23.50
CA LEU A 185 23.07 3.82 23.96
C LEU A 185 22.33 5.09 23.51
N GLY A 186 21.87 5.12 22.26
CA GLY A 186 21.06 6.20 21.68
C GLY A 186 19.76 6.40 22.44
N SER A 187 19.02 5.33 22.77
CA SER A 187 17.78 5.38 23.54
C SER A 187 17.99 5.82 25.00
N ILE A 188 19.17 5.65 25.56
CA ILE A 188 19.48 6.22 26.89
C ILE A 188 19.80 7.71 26.78
N LYS A 189 20.65 8.08 25.79
CA LYS A 189 21.29 9.40 25.73
C LYS A 189 20.50 10.47 24.96
N ASN A 190 19.63 10.12 24.03
CA ASN A 190 18.97 11.08 23.14
C ASN A 190 17.78 11.80 23.80
N VAL A 191 18.07 12.65 24.79
CA VAL A 191 17.07 13.40 25.56
C VAL A 191 16.15 14.25 24.67
N GLN A 192 16.68 14.79 23.56
CA GLN A 192 15.94 15.67 22.67
C GLN A 192 14.80 14.93 21.97
N VAL A 193 15.09 13.77 21.37
CA VAL A 193 14.09 12.95 20.67
C VAL A 193 13.05 12.42 21.65
N HIS A 194 13.46 11.95 22.83
CA HIS A 194 12.51 11.60 23.89
C HIS A 194 11.60 12.77 24.26
N SER A 195 12.14 13.96 24.49
CA SER A 195 11.33 15.13 24.87
C SER A 195 10.36 15.55 23.77
N LEU A 196 10.79 15.44 22.51
CA LEU A 196 10.00 15.75 21.33
C LEU A 196 8.83 14.76 21.18
N TRP A 197 9.11 13.46 21.17
CA TRP A 197 8.12 12.42 20.93
C TRP A 197 7.23 12.11 22.14
N SER A 198 7.70 12.32 23.37
CA SER A 198 6.85 12.17 24.57
C SER A 198 5.59 13.04 24.52
N ARG A 199 5.66 14.18 23.82
CA ARG A 199 4.53 15.11 23.67
C ARG A 199 3.48 14.61 22.68
N ILE A 200 3.82 13.69 21.77
CA ILE A 200 2.87 13.14 20.79
C ILE A 200 2.01 12.01 21.38
N LEU A 201 2.50 11.30 22.41
CA LEU A 201 1.78 10.16 22.98
C LEU A 201 0.43 10.54 23.59
N PRO A 202 0.31 11.58 24.46
CA PRO A 202 -0.99 12.02 24.94
C PRO A 202 -1.92 12.47 23.82
N TYR A 203 -1.37 13.02 22.74
CA TYR A 203 -2.14 13.43 21.59
C TYR A 203 -2.74 12.24 20.84
N ALA A 204 -1.99 11.15 20.70
CA ALA A 204 -2.45 9.91 20.06
C ALA A 204 -3.53 9.17 20.86
N SER A 205 -3.52 9.30 22.20
CA SER A 205 -4.46 8.60 23.09
C SER A 205 -5.66 9.43 23.51
N SER A 206 -5.71 10.73 23.22
CA SER A 206 -6.75 11.59 23.78
C SER A 206 -8.02 11.59 22.95
N SER A 207 -9.12 11.35 23.65
CA SER A 207 -10.45 11.62 23.13
C SER A 207 -10.62 13.11 22.86
N SER A 208 -11.03 13.48 21.64
CA SER A 208 -11.20 14.89 21.28
C SER A 208 -12.17 15.62 22.21
N ALA A 209 -13.06 14.92 22.90
CA ALA A 209 -14.00 15.50 23.86
C ALA A 209 -13.33 16.23 25.04
N GLN A 210 -12.15 15.77 25.50
CA GLN A 210 -11.42 16.46 26.57
C GLN A 210 -10.72 17.73 26.05
N PHE A 211 -10.13 17.66 24.85
CA PHE A 211 -9.45 18.81 24.25
C PHE A 211 -10.39 19.92 23.79
N SER A 212 -11.59 19.56 23.30
CA SER A 212 -12.59 20.55 22.86
C SER A 212 -13.12 21.39 24.01
N ARG A 213 -13.23 20.83 25.23
CA ARG A 213 -13.74 21.59 26.40
C ARG A 213 -12.80 22.71 26.86
N CYS A 214 -11.52 22.65 26.51
CA CYS A 214 -10.55 23.66 26.90
C CYS A 214 -10.31 24.73 25.83
N GLY A 215 -10.88 24.61 24.61
CA GLY A 215 -10.61 25.54 23.50
C GLY A 215 -9.16 25.55 22.97
N PHE A 216 -8.27 24.74 23.56
CA PHE A 216 -6.83 24.71 23.24
C PHE A 216 -6.44 23.63 22.21
N GLY A 217 -7.35 22.71 21.85
CA GLY A 217 -6.99 21.52 21.07
C GLY A 217 -6.40 21.77 19.68
N GLU A 218 -6.87 22.81 18.98
CA GLU A 218 -6.39 23.11 17.62
C GLU A 218 -5.15 24.01 17.60
N ILE A 219 -5.04 24.92 18.58
CA ILE A 219 -3.86 25.80 18.74
C ILE A 219 -2.66 24.99 19.23
N ALA A 220 -2.88 24.04 20.16
CA ALA A 220 -1.82 23.12 20.61
C ALA A 220 -1.34 22.19 19.49
N TYR A 221 -2.20 21.86 18.52
CA TYR A 221 -1.78 21.08 17.37
C TYR A 221 -0.81 21.86 16.46
N ARG A 222 -1.15 23.11 16.14
CA ARG A 222 -0.28 23.99 15.34
C ARG A 222 1.03 24.34 16.04
N SER A 223 1.09 24.23 17.37
CA SER A 223 2.32 24.46 18.13
C SER A 223 3.25 23.25 18.20
N TYR A 224 2.81 22.05 17.78
CA TYR A 224 3.72 20.92 17.63
C TYR A 224 4.62 21.15 16.42
N ASN A 225 5.93 21.02 16.65
CA ASN A 225 6.92 21.11 15.61
C ASN A 225 6.96 19.79 14.80
N PHE A 226 5.93 19.55 13.97
CA PHE A 226 5.84 18.39 13.09
C PHE A 226 7.08 18.27 12.19
N ALA A 227 7.63 19.40 11.74
CA ALA A 227 8.87 19.41 10.98
C ALA A 227 10.05 18.83 11.78
N ALA A 228 10.14 19.09 13.09
CA ALA A 228 11.16 18.46 13.93
C ALA A 228 10.91 16.96 14.15
N LEU A 229 9.65 16.53 14.30
CA LEU A 229 9.31 15.11 14.40
C LEU A 229 9.72 14.38 13.11
N GLU A 230 9.35 14.92 11.95
CA GLU A 230 9.71 14.39 10.64
C GLU A 230 11.23 14.42 10.41
N ALA A 231 11.93 15.48 10.83
CA ALA A 231 13.39 15.55 10.76
C ALA A 231 14.04 14.44 11.60
N SER A 232 13.52 14.14 12.79
CA SER A 232 14.06 13.04 13.62
C SER A 232 13.85 11.65 13.00
N LEU A 233 12.83 11.45 12.14
CA LEU A 233 12.66 10.21 11.39
C LEU A 233 13.68 10.05 10.25
N ARG A 234 14.28 11.15 9.79
CA ARG A 234 15.29 11.18 8.71
C ARG A 234 16.73 11.17 9.24
N ASP A 235 16.92 11.44 10.52
CA ASP A 235 18.23 11.51 11.15
C ASP A 235 18.79 10.10 11.41
N PRO A 236 19.95 9.72 10.85
CA PRO A 236 20.53 8.39 11.02
C PRO A 236 20.72 7.96 12.48
N ASP A 237 21.04 8.93 13.36
CA ASP A 237 21.34 8.66 14.77
C ASP A 237 20.09 8.50 15.64
N SER A 238 18.92 8.92 15.15
CA SER A 238 17.67 8.91 15.93
C SER A 238 16.44 8.34 15.24
N SER A 239 16.53 8.02 13.95
CA SER A 239 15.42 7.47 13.16
C SER A 239 14.82 6.22 13.80
N PHE A 240 15.67 5.29 14.28
CA PHE A 240 15.20 4.09 14.97
C PHE A 240 14.34 4.43 16.21
N LEU A 241 14.78 5.39 17.03
CA LEU A 241 14.09 5.79 18.25
C LEU A 241 12.78 6.53 17.93
N ALA A 242 12.82 7.43 16.95
CA ALA A 242 11.65 8.16 16.47
C ALA A 242 10.59 7.21 15.90
N ALA A 243 11.00 6.20 15.13
CA ALA A 243 10.11 5.19 14.55
C ALA A 243 9.45 4.32 15.63
N GLN A 244 10.16 3.95 16.69
CA GLN A 244 9.58 3.23 17.82
C GLN A 244 8.50 4.07 18.55
N TYR A 245 8.74 5.37 18.72
CA TYR A 245 7.71 6.27 19.26
C TYR A 245 6.49 6.42 18.35
N LEU A 246 6.71 6.49 17.03
CA LEU A 246 5.63 6.52 16.05
C LEU A 246 4.77 5.24 16.15
N MET A 247 5.40 4.09 16.29
CA MET A 247 4.73 2.79 16.48
C MET A 247 3.88 2.79 17.75
N SER A 248 4.43 3.18 18.90
CA SER A 248 3.67 3.30 20.16
C SER A 248 2.50 4.28 20.04
N ALA A 249 2.67 5.39 19.30
CA ALA A 249 1.59 6.33 19.04
C ALA A 249 0.46 5.69 18.20
N TYR A 250 0.79 4.88 17.20
CA TYR A 250 -0.19 4.14 16.41
C TYR A 250 -0.94 3.09 17.24
N GLU A 251 -0.26 2.36 18.12
CA GLU A 251 -0.88 1.38 19.03
C GLU A 251 -1.89 2.07 19.95
N LEU A 252 -1.51 3.22 20.52
CA LEU A 252 -2.42 4.03 21.34
C LEU A 252 -3.65 4.48 20.56
N ALA A 253 -3.46 4.96 19.33
CA ALA A 253 -4.56 5.39 18.47
C ALA A 253 -5.47 4.20 18.09
N ALA A 254 -4.91 3.01 17.86
CA ALA A 254 -5.66 1.80 17.53
C ALA A 254 -6.50 1.28 18.70
N ASN A 255 -6.05 1.49 19.94
CA ASN A 255 -6.73 1.03 21.15
C ASN A 255 -7.82 1.99 21.66
N LEU A 256 -8.11 3.08 20.96
CA LEU A 256 -9.20 4.00 21.31
C LEU A 256 -10.57 3.32 21.11
N SER A 257 -11.43 3.40 22.12
CA SER A 257 -12.76 2.75 22.10
C SER A 257 -13.73 3.38 21.10
N ASP A 258 -13.56 4.67 20.77
CA ASP A 258 -14.35 5.35 19.74
C ASP A 258 -13.62 5.27 18.39
N ALA A 259 -14.21 4.53 17.45
CA ALA A 259 -13.68 4.35 16.09
C ALA A 259 -13.47 5.67 15.34
N GLY A 260 -14.32 6.67 15.56
CA GLY A 260 -14.16 8.00 14.94
C GLY A 260 -12.93 8.73 15.47
N GLN A 261 -12.64 8.59 16.76
CA GLN A 261 -11.44 9.17 17.38
C GLN A 261 -10.18 8.41 16.96
N SER A 262 -10.24 7.07 16.92
CA SER A 262 -9.16 6.23 16.39
C SER A 262 -8.77 6.66 14.98
N ARG A 263 -9.76 6.78 14.07
CA ARG A 263 -9.52 7.22 12.69
C ARG A 263 -8.90 8.62 12.62
N LYS A 264 -9.41 9.57 13.42
CA LYS A 264 -8.87 10.93 13.46
C LYS A 264 -7.43 10.96 13.96
N ALA A 265 -7.11 10.22 15.03
CA ALA A 265 -5.76 10.11 15.57
C ALA A 265 -4.80 9.48 14.55
N LYS A 266 -5.17 8.35 13.93
CA LYS A 266 -4.40 7.70 12.87
C LYS A 266 -4.15 8.60 11.67
N SER A 267 -5.17 9.34 11.21
CA SER A 267 -5.05 10.29 10.10
C SER A 267 -4.01 11.40 10.36
N ARG A 268 -3.79 11.80 11.61
CA ARG A 268 -2.76 12.79 11.96
C ARG A 268 -1.36 12.16 11.99
N LEU A 269 -1.26 10.94 12.52
CA LEU A 269 -0.01 10.17 12.50
C LEU A 269 0.44 9.82 11.08
N ASP A 270 -0.50 9.74 10.12
CA ASP A 270 -0.23 9.46 8.71
C ASP A 270 0.75 10.45 8.08
N THR A 271 0.77 11.71 8.53
CA THR A 271 1.76 12.70 8.05
C THR A 271 3.19 12.33 8.48
N LEU A 272 3.36 11.83 9.71
CA LEU A 272 4.67 11.37 10.20
C LEU A 272 5.07 10.05 9.55
N TRP A 273 4.09 9.16 9.34
CA TRP A 273 4.28 7.91 8.59
C TRP A 273 4.80 8.17 7.18
N LYS A 274 4.18 9.08 6.43
CA LYS A 274 4.68 9.57 5.13
C LYS A 274 6.10 10.09 5.22
N GLY A 275 6.39 10.90 6.23
CA GLY A 275 7.74 11.38 6.53
C GLY A 275 8.76 10.24 6.73
N TYR A 276 8.36 9.15 7.40
CA TYR A 276 9.19 7.96 7.62
C TYR A 276 9.37 7.13 6.34
N ILE A 277 8.33 6.98 5.51
CA ILE A 277 8.43 6.35 4.19
C ILE A 277 9.36 7.14 3.26
N LYS A 278 9.31 8.48 3.28
CA LYS A 278 10.28 9.33 2.57
C LYS A 278 11.71 9.11 3.05
N ALA A 279 11.90 8.98 4.37
CA ALA A 279 13.20 8.65 4.93
C ALA A 279 13.69 7.31 4.41
N ALA A 280 12.80 6.31 4.32
CA ALA A 280 13.13 5.00 3.78
C ALA A 280 13.49 5.03 2.30
N ILE A 281 12.80 5.83 1.50
CA ILE A 281 13.11 6.00 0.07
C ILE A 281 14.49 6.66 -0.08
N SER A 282 14.77 7.68 0.72
CA SER A 282 15.99 8.48 0.59
C SER A 282 17.22 7.79 1.18
N ASN A 283 17.05 7.08 2.29
CA ASN A 283 18.11 6.40 3.01
C ASN A 283 17.59 5.10 3.65
N PRO A 284 17.49 4.00 2.88
CA PRO A 284 16.94 2.73 3.38
C PRO A 284 17.81 2.08 4.47
N SER A 285 19.08 2.49 4.60
CA SER A 285 20.01 1.91 5.57
C SER A 285 19.76 2.34 7.02
N ILE A 286 19.06 3.46 7.24
CA ILE A 286 18.73 3.96 8.59
C ILE A 286 17.39 3.44 9.12
N ILE A 287 16.70 2.64 8.32
CA ILE A 287 15.33 2.19 8.59
C ILE A 287 15.33 0.85 9.30
N GLU A 288 14.49 0.77 10.34
CA GLU A 288 14.09 -0.52 10.92
C GLU A 288 12.83 -1.01 10.19
N TRP A 289 13.02 -2.01 9.33
CA TRP A 289 11.95 -2.56 8.49
C TRP A 289 10.85 -3.23 9.32
N GLU A 290 11.19 -3.77 10.49
CA GLU A 290 10.23 -4.28 11.47
C GLU A 290 9.27 -3.19 11.95
N ASN A 291 9.74 -1.94 12.12
CA ASN A 291 8.87 -0.82 12.51
C ASN A 291 7.93 -0.42 11.37
N ILE A 292 8.39 -0.47 10.11
CA ILE A 292 7.53 -0.29 8.94
C ILE A 292 6.45 -1.38 8.95
N ASN A 293 6.82 -2.64 9.09
CA ASN A 293 5.88 -3.76 9.13
C ASN A 293 4.83 -3.59 10.24
N HIS A 294 5.26 -3.15 11.43
CA HIS A 294 4.35 -2.96 12.55
C HIS A 294 3.42 -1.76 12.35
N CYS A 295 3.94 -0.62 11.89
CA CYS A 295 3.11 0.55 11.57
C CYS A 295 2.05 0.20 10.52
N LEU A 296 2.40 -0.59 9.49
CA LEU A 296 1.46 -1.06 8.47
C LEU A 296 0.31 -1.91 9.04
N MET A 297 0.56 -2.68 10.09
CA MET A 297 -0.48 -3.45 10.77
C MET A 297 -1.45 -2.58 11.55
N LEU A 298 -1.02 -1.39 11.96
CA LEU A 298 -1.78 -0.47 12.80
C LEU A 298 -2.44 0.66 11.99
N THR A 299 -1.89 1.00 10.82
CA THR A 299 -2.51 1.93 9.87
C THR A 299 -3.85 1.41 9.39
N ASP A 300 -4.84 2.30 9.31
CA ASP A 300 -6.12 1.97 8.70
C ASP A 300 -5.89 1.75 7.19
N PRO A 301 -6.22 0.56 6.64
CA PRO A 301 -6.03 0.27 5.22
C PRO A 301 -6.66 1.32 4.30
N SER A 302 -7.79 1.91 4.74
CA SER A 302 -8.50 2.96 3.98
C SER A 302 -7.70 4.27 3.88
N LEU A 303 -6.90 4.61 4.89
CA LEU A 303 -6.05 5.81 4.87
C LEU A 303 -4.83 5.61 3.96
N THR A 304 -4.29 4.39 3.91
CA THR A 304 -3.23 4.02 2.96
C THR A 304 -3.71 3.89 1.52
N THR A 305 -5.01 3.73 1.26
CA THR A 305 -5.57 3.78 -0.12
C THR A 305 -5.88 5.21 -0.56
N VAL A 306 -6.31 6.08 0.36
CA VAL A 306 -6.55 7.51 0.05
C VAL A 306 -5.28 8.22 -0.44
N THR A 307 -4.11 7.76 -0.02
CA THR A 307 -2.81 8.25 -0.51
C THR A 307 -2.50 7.87 -1.95
N PHE A 308 -3.12 6.82 -2.50
CA PHE A 308 -3.05 6.49 -3.93
C PHE A 308 -4.16 7.18 -4.75
N ARG A 309 -5.30 7.53 -4.13
CA ARG A 309 -6.50 8.09 -4.79
C ARG A 309 -6.41 9.50 -5.34
N SER A 310 -5.49 10.33 -4.87
CA SER A 310 -5.54 11.76 -5.14
C SER A 310 -4.86 12.13 -6.47
N ARG A 311 -5.51 11.79 -7.60
CA ARG A 311 -5.24 12.45 -8.90
C ARG A 311 -6.40 13.31 -9.41
N THR A 312 -7.59 13.20 -8.84
CA THR A 312 -8.81 13.85 -9.38
C THR A 312 -9.33 15.05 -8.59
N SER A 313 -8.70 15.43 -7.49
CA SER A 313 -9.01 16.69 -6.80
C SER A 313 -7.86 17.69 -6.94
N ASP A 314 -7.94 18.55 -7.95
CA ASP A 314 -6.95 19.61 -8.30
C ASP A 314 -6.80 20.74 -7.25
N TYR A 315 -7.23 20.55 -6.00
CA TYR A 315 -7.00 21.49 -4.90
C TYR A 315 -6.34 20.82 -3.70
N GLU A 316 -5.22 20.16 -3.98
CA GLU A 316 -3.96 20.40 -3.29
C GLU A 316 -2.90 19.89 -4.25
N VAL A 317 -1.81 20.64 -4.45
CA VAL A 317 -0.58 20.10 -5.03
C VAL A 317 0.00 19.13 -4.00
N HIS A 318 -0.73 18.05 -3.73
CA HIS A 318 -0.25 16.88 -3.06
C HIS A 318 0.45 16.09 -4.13
N VAL A 319 1.71 16.45 -4.34
CA VAL A 319 2.82 15.52 -4.50
C VAL A 319 2.30 14.06 -4.53
N SER A 320 2.00 13.56 -5.72
CA SER A 320 1.84 12.11 -5.98
C SER A 320 3.22 11.42 -6.04
N GLU A 321 4.25 12.03 -5.44
CA GLU A 321 5.64 11.54 -5.44
C GLU A 321 5.92 10.50 -4.35
N GLU A 322 4.94 10.12 -3.51
CA GLU A 322 5.15 9.11 -2.46
C GLU A 322 4.64 7.74 -2.90
N SER A 323 4.90 7.36 -4.15
CA SER A 323 4.73 5.96 -4.55
C SER A 323 5.67 5.09 -3.68
N LEU A 324 5.18 3.97 -3.16
CA LEU A 324 6.02 2.95 -2.51
C LEU A 324 6.94 2.23 -3.54
N VAL A 325 6.77 2.55 -4.82
CA VAL A 325 7.46 1.96 -5.96
C VAL A 325 9.00 2.07 -5.85
N PRO A 326 9.62 3.20 -5.44
CA PRO A 326 11.06 3.28 -5.24
C PRO A 326 11.57 2.37 -4.12
N LEU A 327 10.71 1.99 -3.18
CA LEU A 327 11.05 1.04 -2.11
C LEU A 327 11.00 -0.42 -2.57
N ALA A 328 10.49 -0.73 -3.76
CA ALA A 328 10.22 -2.12 -4.17
C ALA A 328 11.44 -3.04 -4.01
N VAL A 329 12.61 -2.60 -4.46
CA VAL A 329 13.87 -3.37 -4.31
C VAL A 329 14.22 -3.61 -2.85
N HIS A 330 14.06 -2.58 -1.99
CA HIS A 330 14.39 -2.68 -0.57
C HIS A 330 13.39 -3.55 0.19
N LEU A 331 12.09 -3.41 -0.09
CA LEU A 331 11.04 -4.25 0.47
C LEU A 331 11.20 -5.72 0.08
N LEU A 332 11.68 -6.00 -1.13
CA LEU A 332 11.99 -7.36 -1.55
C LEU A 332 13.24 -7.91 -0.85
N LYS A 333 14.29 -7.08 -0.68
CA LYS A 333 15.50 -7.46 0.08
C LYS A 333 15.16 -7.78 1.54
N GLU A 334 14.25 -7.02 2.13
CA GLU A 334 13.85 -7.10 3.54
C GLU A 334 12.53 -7.85 3.72
N ALA A 335 12.12 -8.64 2.73
CA ALA A 335 10.84 -9.34 2.66
C ALA A 335 10.52 -10.17 3.92
N THR A 336 11.53 -10.75 4.56
CA THR A 336 11.36 -11.54 5.80
C THR A 336 11.01 -10.68 7.02
N ARG A 337 11.35 -9.38 7.00
CA ARG A 337 11.10 -8.40 8.05
C ARG A 337 9.82 -7.59 7.82
N VAL A 338 9.38 -7.47 6.56
CA VAL A 338 8.11 -6.84 6.16
C VAL A 338 7.10 -7.81 5.51
N PRO A 339 6.83 -8.99 6.09
CA PRO A 339 5.96 -9.98 5.46
C PRO A 339 4.53 -9.45 5.26
N MET A 340 4.07 -8.54 6.13
CA MET A 340 2.72 -8.02 6.06
C MET A 340 2.55 -7.03 4.93
N PHE A 341 3.61 -6.33 4.50
CA PHE A 341 3.55 -5.36 3.42
C PHE A 341 2.90 -5.95 2.14
N PHE A 342 3.40 -7.09 1.69
CA PHE A 342 2.91 -7.74 0.47
C PHE A 342 1.49 -8.27 0.64
N SER A 343 1.20 -8.89 1.79
CA SER A 343 -0.15 -9.34 2.09
C SER A 343 -1.16 -8.21 2.24
N HIS A 344 -0.69 -7.01 2.63
CA HIS A 344 -1.51 -5.85 2.86
C HIS A 344 -1.80 -5.15 1.53
N TYR A 345 -0.77 -4.68 0.80
CA TYR A 345 -0.92 -3.88 -0.42
C TYR A 345 -1.21 -4.69 -1.67
N PHE A 346 -0.76 -5.95 -1.69
CA PHE A 346 -0.81 -6.80 -2.88
C PHE A 346 -1.63 -8.05 -2.64
N ALA A 347 -2.59 -8.03 -1.70
CA ALA A 347 -3.46 -9.18 -1.41
C ALA A 347 -4.12 -9.71 -2.69
N ALA A 348 -4.08 -11.02 -2.93
CA ALA A 348 -4.81 -11.60 -4.03
C ALA A 348 -6.33 -11.46 -3.79
N PRO A 349 -7.13 -11.14 -4.81
CA PRO A 349 -8.58 -11.24 -4.69
C PRO A 349 -8.97 -12.68 -4.35
N LYS A 350 -9.76 -12.86 -3.29
CA LYS A 350 -10.30 -14.18 -2.94
C LYS A 350 -11.46 -14.51 -3.85
N ILE A 351 -11.32 -15.56 -4.64
CA ILE A 351 -12.40 -16.10 -5.46
C ILE A 351 -13.09 -17.20 -4.68
N ALA A 352 -14.32 -16.95 -4.25
CA ALA A 352 -15.18 -18.00 -3.77
C ALA A 352 -15.85 -18.68 -4.98
N LEU A 353 -15.52 -19.94 -5.22
CA LEU A 353 -16.30 -20.74 -6.17
C LEU A 353 -17.64 -21.11 -5.50
N GLY A 354 -18.74 -20.59 -6.04
CA GLY A 354 -20.07 -21.06 -5.67
C GLY A 354 -20.18 -22.58 -5.86
N LYS A 355 -21.02 -23.26 -5.07
CA LYS A 355 -21.28 -24.70 -5.27
C LYS A 355 -21.70 -24.93 -6.72
N ILE A 356 -20.84 -25.59 -7.48
CA ILE A 356 -21.11 -26.02 -8.83
C ILE A 356 -22.13 -27.14 -8.71
N ASN A 357 -23.40 -26.84 -8.91
CA ASN A 357 -24.34 -27.89 -9.29
C ASN A 357 -23.88 -28.40 -10.66
N GLU A 358 -24.00 -29.70 -10.93
CA GLU A 358 -23.49 -30.36 -12.15
C GLU A 358 -23.96 -29.71 -13.47
N SER A 359 -24.99 -28.86 -13.42
CA SER A 359 -25.36 -27.92 -14.47
C SER A 359 -24.62 -26.59 -14.32
N CYS A 360 -23.69 -26.30 -15.25
CA CYS A 360 -22.92 -25.04 -15.41
C CYS A 360 -23.69 -23.77 -15.01
N THR A 361 -23.65 -23.38 -13.73
CA THR A 361 -24.14 -22.09 -13.25
C THR A 361 -22.99 -21.15 -12.92
N PRO A 362 -23.22 -19.83 -13.06
CA PRO A 362 -22.17 -18.82 -12.93
C PRO A 362 -21.52 -18.89 -11.56
N VAL A 363 -20.20 -18.89 -11.56
CA VAL A 363 -19.38 -18.70 -10.36
C VAL A 363 -19.74 -17.33 -9.80
N LEU A 364 -20.37 -17.29 -8.61
CA LEU A 364 -20.62 -16.03 -7.91
C LEU A 364 -19.30 -15.54 -7.33
N PHE A 365 -18.66 -14.60 -8.02
CA PHE A 365 -17.45 -13.96 -7.54
C PHE A 365 -17.78 -12.93 -6.47
N THR A 366 -17.58 -13.29 -5.21
CA THR A 366 -17.58 -12.29 -4.13
C THR A 366 -16.16 -11.78 -3.93
N TYR A 367 -15.93 -10.51 -4.23
CA TYR A 367 -14.73 -9.80 -3.81
C TYR A 367 -14.76 -9.65 -2.30
N THR A 368 -14.28 -10.65 -1.59
CA THR A 368 -14.02 -10.53 -0.15
C THR A 368 -12.57 -10.08 0.02
N THR A 369 -12.32 -8.78 -0.17
CA THR A 369 -11.10 -8.18 0.40
C THR A 369 -11.28 -8.15 1.91
N ALA A 370 -10.97 -9.28 2.56
CA ALA A 370 -11.10 -9.46 4.00
C ALA A 370 -10.32 -8.40 4.81
N VAL A 371 -9.40 -7.68 4.17
CA VAL A 371 -8.53 -6.72 4.83
C VAL A 371 -9.08 -5.28 4.73
N TRP A 372 -9.93 -4.92 3.76
CA TRP A 372 -10.07 -3.51 3.36
C TRP A 372 -11.45 -2.87 3.57
N GLY A 373 -12.56 -3.63 3.63
CA GLY A 373 -13.91 -3.03 3.71
C GLY A 373 -14.27 -2.05 2.58
N CYS A 374 -13.33 -1.81 1.66
CA CYS A 374 -13.38 -1.00 0.47
C CYS A 374 -13.11 -1.98 -0.67
N GLU A 375 -13.98 -1.96 -1.67
CA GLU A 375 -13.79 -2.75 -2.88
C GLU A 375 -12.47 -2.34 -3.54
N TRP A 376 -11.64 -3.33 -3.89
CA TRP A 376 -10.34 -3.13 -4.51
C TRP A 376 -10.51 -2.25 -5.76
N ASP A 377 -9.89 -1.07 -5.76
CA ASP A 377 -9.87 -0.23 -6.95
C ASP A 377 -8.92 -0.85 -7.97
N THR A 378 -9.53 -1.47 -9.00
CA THR A 378 -8.79 -2.19 -10.04
C THR A 378 -7.84 -1.25 -10.79
N LEU A 379 -8.19 0.04 -10.88
CA LEU A 379 -7.41 1.09 -11.53
C LEU A 379 -6.07 1.31 -10.79
N GLU A 380 -6.16 1.62 -9.50
CA GLU A 380 -5.01 1.98 -8.68
C GLU A 380 -4.12 0.78 -8.39
N GLY A 381 -4.75 -0.39 -8.15
CA GLY A 381 -4.03 -1.63 -7.97
C GLY A 381 -3.22 -2.01 -9.23
N ALA A 382 -3.74 -1.72 -10.43
CA ALA A 382 -3.03 -1.97 -11.67
C ALA A 382 -1.80 -1.07 -11.83
N SER A 383 -1.93 0.25 -11.62
CA SER A 383 -0.79 1.18 -11.69
C SER A 383 0.29 0.83 -10.69
N SER A 384 -0.11 0.67 -9.42
CA SER A 384 0.83 0.36 -8.34
C SER A 384 1.56 -0.96 -8.57
N CYS A 385 0.85 -1.99 -9.05
CA CYS A 385 1.45 -3.30 -9.35
C CYS A 385 2.47 -3.20 -10.50
N VAL A 386 2.09 -2.62 -11.64
CA VAL A 386 2.95 -2.58 -12.83
C VAL A 386 4.18 -1.72 -12.58
N GLU A 387 4.04 -0.57 -11.91
CA GLU A 387 5.16 0.30 -11.56
C GLU A 387 6.09 -0.36 -10.53
N PHE A 388 5.53 -1.05 -9.54
CA PHE A 388 6.32 -1.80 -8.57
C PHE A 388 7.15 -2.91 -9.25
N LEU A 389 6.52 -3.67 -10.16
CA LEU A 389 7.21 -4.69 -10.95
C LEU A 389 8.20 -4.09 -11.95
N GLN A 390 7.94 -2.91 -12.48
CA GLN A 390 8.89 -2.19 -13.34
C GLN A 390 10.16 -1.86 -12.57
N VAL A 391 10.07 -1.38 -11.32
CA VAL A 391 11.26 -1.12 -10.49
C VAL A 391 12.01 -2.41 -10.17
N LEU A 392 11.31 -3.51 -9.87
CA LEU A 392 11.94 -4.79 -9.58
C LEU A 392 12.65 -5.42 -10.79
N SER A 393 12.01 -5.34 -11.96
CA SER A 393 12.49 -5.98 -13.18
C SER A 393 13.37 -5.09 -14.06
N GLY A 394 13.31 -3.78 -13.87
CA GLY A 394 13.91 -2.77 -14.75
C GLY A 394 13.20 -2.61 -16.10
N SER A 395 11.99 -3.16 -16.29
CA SER A 395 11.28 -3.16 -17.57
C SER A 395 9.76 -3.07 -17.42
N TYR A 396 9.07 -2.44 -18.37
CA TYR A 396 7.60 -2.52 -18.49
C TYR A 396 7.13 -3.75 -19.28
N ASP A 397 8.06 -4.50 -19.87
CA ASP A 397 7.73 -5.70 -20.63
C ASP A 397 7.17 -6.79 -19.71
N LEU A 398 5.95 -7.22 -20.01
CA LEU A 398 5.20 -8.19 -19.21
C LEU A 398 5.93 -9.54 -19.09
N ASP A 399 6.56 -10.03 -20.16
CA ASP A 399 7.25 -11.33 -20.10
C ASP A 399 8.51 -11.25 -19.22
N ILE A 400 9.21 -10.11 -19.24
CA ILE A 400 10.31 -9.83 -18.31
C ILE A 400 9.81 -9.74 -16.86
N GLN A 401 8.69 -9.06 -16.63
CA GLN A 401 8.10 -8.94 -15.29
C GLN A 401 7.60 -10.29 -14.73
N LEU A 402 6.92 -11.11 -15.56
CA LEU A 402 6.53 -12.47 -15.17
C LEU A 402 7.75 -13.33 -14.85
N SER A 403 8.80 -13.26 -15.67
CA SER A 403 10.05 -13.98 -15.40
C SER A 403 10.71 -13.54 -14.08
N CYS A 404 10.66 -12.23 -13.78
CA CYS A 404 11.12 -11.69 -12.50
C CYS A 404 10.28 -12.24 -11.33
N LEU A 405 8.95 -12.27 -11.47
CA LEU A 405 8.05 -12.82 -10.47
C LEU A 405 8.26 -14.31 -10.23
N HIS A 406 8.46 -15.12 -11.27
CA HIS A 406 8.79 -16.54 -11.10
C HIS A 406 10.07 -16.72 -10.31
N TRP A 407 11.09 -15.90 -10.56
CA TRP A 407 12.32 -15.92 -9.75
C TRP A 407 12.05 -15.52 -8.30
N ILE A 408 11.25 -14.48 -8.05
CA ILE A 408 10.84 -14.08 -6.69
C ILE A 408 10.10 -15.22 -5.98
N ASN A 409 9.17 -15.88 -6.66
CA ASN A 409 8.39 -16.99 -6.14
C ASN A 409 9.27 -18.19 -5.75
N VAL A 410 10.32 -18.46 -6.54
CA VAL A 410 11.28 -19.54 -6.25
C VAL A 410 12.17 -19.16 -5.06
N LYS A 411 12.64 -17.91 -4.98
CA LYS A 411 13.56 -17.45 -3.93
C LYS A 411 12.86 -17.17 -2.60
N PHE A 412 11.62 -16.69 -2.65
CA PHE A 412 10.83 -16.24 -1.49
C PHE A 412 9.41 -16.83 -1.52
N PRO A 413 9.25 -18.16 -1.45
CA PRO A 413 7.95 -18.83 -1.66
C PRO A 413 6.86 -18.44 -0.63
N GLY A 414 7.26 -17.97 0.55
CA GLY A 414 6.33 -17.48 1.56
C GLY A 414 5.81 -16.06 1.29
N LEU A 415 6.56 -15.24 0.55
CA LEU A 415 6.30 -13.82 0.39
C LEU A 415 5.10 -13.54 -0.50
N THR A 416 5.01 -14.28 -1.61
CA THR A 416 3.99 -14.04 -2.62
C THR A 416 2.72 -14.84 -2.36
N LYS A 417 2.76 -15.80 -1.43
CA LYS A 417 1.61 -16.65 -1.09
C LYS A 417 0.44 -15.78 -0.61
N GLY A 418 -0.69 -15.87 -1.32
CA GLY A 418 -1.88 -15.09 -1.02
C GLY A 418 -1.83 -13.64 -1.53
N THR A 419 -0.85 -13.30 -2.36
CA THR A 419 -0.72 -12.00 -3.03
C THR A 419 -0.98 -12.14 -4.53
N ILE A 420 -1.26 -11.03 -5.23
CA ILE A 420 -1.42 -10.99 -6.69
C ILE A 420 -0.16 -11.52 -7.42
N PHE A 421 1.03 -11.42 -6.80
CA PHE A 421 2.29 -11.89 -7.37
C PHE A 421 2.43 -13.41 -7.43
N ALA A 422 1.56 -14.16 -6.76
CA ALA A 422 1.50 -15.62 -6.89
C ALA A 422 0.67 -16.09 -8.09
N ASN A 423 0.03 -15.20 -8.84
CA ASN A 423 -0.88 -15.59 -9.92
C ASN A 423 -0.64 -14.79 -11.21
N ASP A 424 -0.02 -15.45 -12.19
CA ASP A 424 0.28 -14.88 -13.51
C ASP A 424 -0.97 -14.32 -14.22
N LEU A 425 -2.15 -14.91 -14.02
CA LEU A 425 -3.40 -14.43 -14.63
C LEU A 425 -3.81 -13.06 -14.09
N VAL A 426 -3.63 -12.84 -12.79
CA VAL A 426 -3.93 -11.55 -12.16
C VAL A 426 -2.95 -10.49 -12.64
N ILE A 427 -1.66 -10.81 -12.73
CA ILE A 427 -0.64 -9.89 -13.25
C ILE A 427 -0.92 -9.51 -14.69
N LEU A 428 -1.27 -10.48 -15.53
CA LEU A 428 -1.67 -10.26 -16.92
C LEU A 428 -2.86 -9.31 -17.05
N PHE A 429 -3.88 -9.52 -16.21
CA PHE A 429 -5.04 -8.64 -16.14
C PHE A 429 -4.65 -7.23 -15.72
N LEU A 430 -3.86 -7.07 -14.65
CA LEU A 430 -3.44 -5.77 -14.14
C LEU A 430 -2.57 -5.01 -15.15
N HIS A 431 -1.68 -5.68 -15.89
CA HIS A 431 -0.96 -5.07 -17.00
C HIS A 431 -1.88 -4.56 -18.09
N THR A 432 -2.83 -5.40 -18.53
CA THR A 432 -3.76 -5.03 -19.58
C THR A 432 -4.57 -3.81 -19.17
N THR A 433 -5.07 -3.82 -17.93
CA THR A 433 -5.76 -2.70 -17.31
C THR A 433 -4.87 -1.46 -17.29
N TYR A 434 -3.66 -1.54 -16.74
CA TYR A 434 -2.73 -0.42 -16.68
C TYR A 434 -2.50 0.23 -18.05
N HIS A 435 -2.23 -0.56 -19.10
CA HIS A 435 -1.98 -0.01 -20.42
C HIS A 435 -3.21 0.62 -21.08
N ILE A 436 -4.40 0.04 -20.88
CA ILE A 436 -5.67 0.66 -21.31
C ILE A 436 -5.78 2.04 -20.65
N LEU A 437 -5.56 2.14 -19.34
CA LEU A 437 -5.71 3.38 -18.60
C LEU A 437 -4.66 4.43 -18.97
N GLN A 438 -3.40 4.03 -19.07
CA GLN A 438 -2.31 4.90 -19.52
C GLN A 438 -2.59 5.46 -20.92
N SER A 439 -3.20 4.66 -21.81
CA SER A 439 -3.60 5.13 -23.15
C SER A 439 -4.68 6.21 -23.13
N TYR A 440 -5.48 6.27 -22.05
CA TYR A 440 -6.51 7.29 -21.85
C TYR A 440 -6.03 8.50 -21.04
N LEU A 441 -5.12 8.29 -20.08
CA LEU A 441 -4.70 9.33 -19.12
C LEU A 441 -3.46 10.12 -19.55
N CYS A 442 -2.50 9.49 -20.24
CA CYS A 442 -1.21 10.12 -20.54
C CYS A 442 -1.19 10.96 -21.82
N ASP A 443 -2.27 10.96 -22.59
CA ASP A 443 -2.45 11.81 -23.76
C ASP A 443 -3.67 12.74 -23.57
N PRO A 444 -3.54 13.89 -22.89
CA PRO A 444 -4.23 15.05 -23.44
C PRO A 444 -3.67 15.19 -24.86
N PRO A 445 -4.49 15.24 -25.92
CA PRO A 445 -4.03 15.22 -27.29
C PRO A 445 -3.08 16.40 -27.52
N SER A 446 -1.78 16.17 -27.35
CA SER A 446 -0.77 17.11 -27.80
C SER A 446 -0.88 17.08 -29.31
N LEU A 447 -1.33 18.22 -29.85
CA LEU A 447 -1.84 18.49 -31.19
C LEU A 447 -1.07 17.92 -32.40
N ASN A 448 0.08 17.27 -32.19
CA ASN A 448 0.99 16.81 -33.25
C ASN A 448 1.33 15.31 -33.19
N CYS A 449 0.85 14.54 -32.22
CA CYS A 449 1.06 13.10 -32.22
C CYS A 449 0.01 12.42 -33.14
N VAL A 450 0.43 12.06 -34.35
CA VAL A 450 -0.36 11.27 -35.30
C VAL A 450 -0.97 10.06 -34.59
N TYR A 451 -2.30 9.99 -34.51
CA TYR A 451 -3.14 9.07 -33.71
C TYR A 451 -2.93 7.54 -33.90
N GLU A 452 -1.91 7.07 -34.61
CA GLU A 452 -1.76 5.67 -35.01
C GLU A 452 -0.90 4.73 -34.12
N PRO A 453 0.03 5.16 -33.24
CA PRO A 453 0.81 4.20 -32.46
C PRO A 453 0.06 3.56 -31.28
N ILE A 454 -0.76 4.32 -30.55
CA ILE A 454 -1.26 3.93 -29.22
C ILE A 454 -2.35 2.86 -29.29
N ARG A 455 -3.21 2.92 -30.32
CA ARG A 455 -4.24 1.89 -30.54
C ARG A 455 -3.64 0.54 -30.84
N SER A 456 -2.48 0.50 -31.50
CA SER A 456 -1.81 -0.75 -31.87
C SER A 456 -1.19 -1.45 -30.67
N SER A 457 -0.64 -0.72 -29.70
CA SER A 457 0.02 -1.30 -28.52
C SER A 457 -0.99 -1.84 -27.51
N VAL A 458 -2.05 -1.09 -27.20
CA VAL A 458 -3.14 -1.54 -26.33
C VAL A 458 -3.81 -2.77 -26.92
N TRP A 459 -4.17 -2.72 -28.21
CA TRP A 459 -4.74 -3.88 -28.90
C TRP A 459 -3.84 -5.11 -28.84
N ARG A 460 -2.53 -4.96 -29.11
CA ARG A 460 -1.58 -6.08 -29.07
C ARG A 460 -1.48 -6.68 -27.67
N LEU A 461 -1.42 -5.86 -26.63
CA LEU A 461 -1.34 -6.35 -25.26
C LEU A 461 -2.67 -7.00 -24.82
N SER A 462 -3.81 -6.36 -25.08
CA SER A 462 -5.13 -6.95 -24.83
C SER A 462 -5.30 -8.28 -25.57
N LEU A 463 -4.83 -8.37 -26.82
CA LEU A 463 -4.87 -9.60 -27.61
C LEU A 463 -3.95 -10.67 -27.01
N TYR A 464 -2.74 -10.30 -26.60
CA TYR A 464 -1.82 -11.20 -25.90
C TYR A 464 -2.45 -11.73 -24.62
N ALA A 465 -3.01 -10.85 -23.80
CA ALA A 465 -3.67 -11.21 -22.56
C ALA A 465 -4.90 -12.10 -22.75
N CYS A 466 -5.78 -11.76 -23.69
CA CYS A 466 -6.95 -12.59 -24.00
C CYS A 466 -6.55 -13.96 -24.53
N THR A 467 -5.50 -14.03 -25.35
CA THR A 467 -4.96 -15.31 -25.85
C THR A 467 -4.44 -16.17 -24.71
N ARG A 468 -3.63 -15.58 -23.80
CA ARG A 468 -3.11 -16.29 -22.62
C ARG A 468 -4.23 -16.74 -21.69
N LEU A 469 -5.20 -15.88 -21.37
CA LEU A 469 -6.35 -16.27 -20.54
C LEU A 469 -7.16 -17.41 -21.17
N ALA A 470 -7.29 -17.42 -22.51
CA ALA A 470 -7.91 -18.53 -23.23
C ALA A 470 -7.13 -19.86 -23.10
N ASP A 471 -5.80 -19.83 -23.03
CA ASP A 471 -4.98 -21.03 -22.77
C ASP A 471 -5.37 -21.69 -21.43
N TYR A 472 -5.55 -20.87 -20.39
CA TYR A 472 -5.92 -21.33 -19.05
C TYR A 472 -7.35 -21.89 -19.01
N LEU A 473 -8.30 -21.31 -19.75
CA LEU A 473 -9.64 -21.89 -19.88
C LEU A 473 -9.63 -23.33 -20.41
N LYS A 474 -8.69 -23.63 -21.32
CA LYS A 474 -8.58 -24.95 -21.94
C LYS A 474 -7.87 -25.96 -21.03
N VAL A 475 -6.67 -25.62 -20.55
CA VAL A 475 -5.72 -26.57 -19.95
C VAL A 475 -5.54 -26.37 -18.44
N GLY A 476 -6.00 -25.24 -17.88
CA GLY A 476 -5.83 -24.90 -16.47
C GLY A 476 -6.61 -25.78 -15.49
N LYS A 477 -6.31 -25.67 -14.19
CA LYS A 477 -7.12 -26.29 -13.13
C LYS A 477 -8.48 -25.57 -13.04
N LEU A 478 -9.45 -26.18 -12.37
CA LEU A 478 -10.79 -25.60 -12.23
C LEU A 478 -10.76 -24.17 -11.67
N GLU A 479 -9.91 -23.90 -10.68
CA GLU A 479 -9.70 -22.57 -10.09
C GLU A 479 -9.13 -21.58 -11.11
N ASP A 480 -8.09 -21.97 -11.85
CA ASP A 480 -7.48 -21.13 -12.89
C ASP A 480 -8.46 -20.83 -14.04
N LYS A 481 -9.29 -21.82 -14.41
CA LYS A 481 -10.35 -21.65 -15.42
C LYS A 481 -11.40 -20.64 -14.96
N ALA A 482 -11.84 -20.76 -13.71
CA ALA A 482 -12.80 -19.82 -13.14
C ALA A 482 -12.23 -18.40 -13.04
N LEU A 483 -10.99 -18.25 -12.56
CA LEU A 483 -10.29 -16.97 -12.54
C LEU A 483 -10.09 -16.40 -13.95
N ALA A 484 -9.66 -17.21 -14.91
CA ALA A 484 -9.48 -16.75 -16.29
C ALA A 484 -10.80 -16.26 -16.90
N SER A 485 -11.89 -17.03 -16.76
CA SER A 485 -13.23 -16.64 -17.20
C SER A 485 -13.65 -15.29 -16.60
N PHE A 486 -13.42 -15.13 -15.30
CA PHE A 486 -13.72 -13.90 -14.59
C PHE A 486 -12.95 -12.69 -15.12
N LEU A 487 -11.63 -12.82 -15.23
CA LEU A 487 -10.77 -11.74 -15.69
C LEU A 487 -11.08 -11.37 -17.15
N ILE A 488 -11.39 -12.35 -18.02
CA ILE A 488 -11.87 -12.09 -19.37
C ILE A 488 -13.17 -11.29 -19.32
N SER A 489 -14.13 -11.67 -18.49
CA SER A 489 -15.40 -10.93 -18.34
C SER A 489 -15.16 -9.48 -17.91
N ARG A 490 -14.19 -9.23 -17.02
CA ARG A 490 -13.81 -7.87 -16.61
C ARG A 490 -13.09 -7.11 -17.73
N LEU A 491 -12.18 -7.73 -18.46
CA LEU A 491 -11.52 -7.09 -19.60
C LEU A 491 -12.53 -6.66 -20.67
N VAL A 492 -13.49 -7.54 -20.99
CA VAL A 492 -14.56 -7.26 -21.95
C VAL A 492 -15.40 -6.07 -21.51
N SER A 493 -15.68 -5.92 -20.21
CA SER A 493 -16.46 -4.78 -19.71
C SER A 493 -15.66 -3.47 -19.73
N MET A 494 -14.33 -3.53 -19.64
CA MET A 494 -13.49 -2.34 -19.57
C MET A 494 -13.34 -1.58 -20.89
N ASP A 495 -13.12 -2.27 -22.01
CA ASP A 495 -12.73 -1.60 -23.26
C ASP A 495 -13.12 -2.38 -24.53
N ARG A 496 -13.43 -1.65 -25.62
CA ARG A 496 -13.78 -2.24 -26.93
C ARG A 496 -12.67 -3.11 -27.51
N TYR A 497 -11.41 -2.68 -27.41
CA TYR A 497 -10.26 -3.42 -27.86
C TYR A 497 -10.08 -4.71 -27.07
N CYS A 498 -10.50 -4.76 -25.80
CA CYS A 498 -10.59 -6.03 -25.07
C CYS A 498 -11.69 -6.93 -25.64
N LYS A 499 -12.90 -6.40 -25.92
CA LYS A 499 -13.99 -7.20 -26.55
C LYS A 499 -13.55 -7.83 -27.87
N LEU A 500 -12.93 -7.02 -28.71
CA LEU A 500 -12.40 -7.45 -30.01
C LEU A 500 -11.23 -8.45 -29.83
N SER A 501 -10.39 -8.27 -28.80
CA SER A 501 -9.26 -9.17 -28.49
C SER A 501 -9.75 -10.55 -28.07
N VAL A 502 -10.79 -10.58 -27.23
CA VAL A 502 -11.51 -11.80 -26.85
C VAL A 502 -12.13 -12.46 -28.07
N LEU A 503 -12.81 -11.71 -28.93
CA LEU A 503 -13.39 -12.25 -30.16
C LEU A 503 -12.31 -12.88 -31.07
N HIS A 504 -11.17 -12.21 -31.23
CA HIS A 504 -10.06 -12.72 -32.03
C HIS A 504 -9.45 -13.98 -31.41
N ALA A 505 -9.25 -13.99 -30.08
CA ALA A 505 -8.84 -15.18 -29.36
C ALA A 505 -9.84 -16.32 -29.61
N THR A 506 -11.14 -16.13 -29.36
CA THR A 506 -12.18 -17.14 -29.64
C THR A 506 -12.07 -17.69 -31.06
N ARG A 507 -11.90 -16.85 -32.10
CA ARG A 507 -11.77 -17.34 -33.49
C ARG A 507 -10.54 -18.21 -33.71
N LYS A 508 -9.41 -17.86 -33.09
CA LYS A 508 -8.17 -18.65 -33.16
C LYS A 508 -8.30 -20.00 -32.43
N TRP A 509 -9.13 -20.05 -31.38
CA TRP A 509 -9.24 -21.18 -30.45
C TRP A 509 -10.50 -22.06 -30.66
N GLY A 510 -11.48 -21.61 -31.44
CA GLY A 510 -12.80 -22.22 -31.64
C GLY A 510 -13.89 -21.68 -30.70
N GLU A 511 -15.09 -22.30 -30.76
CA GLU A 511 -16.25 -22.01 -29.89
C GLU A 511 -16.06 -22.06 -28.34
N PRO A 512 -15.02 -22.67 -27.70
CA PRO A 512 -15.03 -22.87 -26.25
C PRO A 512 -15.10 -21.58 -25.42
N MET A 513 -14.42 -20.50 -25.84
CA MET A 513 -14.21 -19.33 -24.97
C MET A 513 -15.51 -18.60 -24.62
N LEU A 514 -16.46 -18.52 -25.55
CA LEU A 514 -17.76 -17.88 -25.32
C LEU A 514 -18.62 -18.67 -24.33
N SER A 515 -18.52 -19.99 -24.33
CA SER A 515 -19.28 -20.85 -23.40
C SER A 515 -18.85 -20.71 -21.94
N TYR A 516 -17.64 -20.19 -21.70
CA TYR A 516 -17.11 -19.98 -20.35
C TYR A 516 -17.40 -18.59 -19.79
N LEU A 517 -17.84 -17.65 -20.61
CA LEU A 517 -18.27 -16.35 -20.10
C LEU A 517 -19.58 -16.55 -19.32
N PRO A 518 -19.77 -15.86 -18.19
CA PRO A 518 -21.03 -15.92 -17.45
C PRO A 518 -22.20 -15.69 -18.42
N SER A 519 -23.11 -16.67 -18.51
CA SER A 519 -24.21 -16.68 -19.46
C SER A 519 -25.08 -15.44 -19.24
N GLY A 520 -24.92 -14.46 -20.12
CA GLY A 520 -25.50 -13.13 -19.97
C GLY A 520 -25.03 -12.14 -21.04
N HIS A 521 -24.96 -10.86 -20.67
CA HIS A 521 -24.76 -9.73 -21.57
C HIS A 521 -23.42 -9.79 -22.33
N SER A 522 -22.32 -10.19 -21.68
CA SER A 522 -20.98 -10.24 -22.32
C SER A 522 -20.92 -11.23 -23.49
N THR A 523 -21.55 -12.40 -23.34
CA THR A 523 -21.73 -13.39 -24.41
C THR A 523 -22.54 -12.84 -25.58
N TRP A 524 -23.63 -12.13 -25.28
CA TRP A 524 -24.46 -11.48 -26.31
C TRP A 524 -23.67 -10.38 -27.04
N GLU A 525 -22.93 -9.52 -26.34
CA GLU A 525 -22.14 -8.44 -26.96
C GLU A 525 -21.08 -8.98 -27.91
N ILE A 526 -20.36 -10.02 -27.48
CA ILE A 526 -19.30 -10.61 -28.31
C ILE A 526 -19.91 -11.37 -29.50
N ALA A 527 -21.02 -12.09 -29.29
CA ALA A 527 -21.76 -12.72 -30.38
C ALA A 527 -22.26 -11.69 -31.40
N ARG A 528 -22.78 -10.55 -30.93
CA ARG A 528 -23.20 -9.42 -31.75
C ARG A 528 -22.03 -8.85 -32.56
N LEU A 529 -20.90 -8.55 -31.91
CA LEU A 529 -19.68 -8.08 -32.58
C LEU A 529 -19.13 -9.08 -33.61
N SER A 530 -19.33 -10.38 -33.38
CA SER A 530 -18.96 -11.43 -34.34
C SER A 530 -19.84 -11.41 -35.59
N GLN A 531 -21.14 -11.19 -35.43
CA GLN A 531 -22.14 -11.13 -36.50
C GLN A 531 -22.08 -9.81 -37.29
N GLU A 532 -21.71 -8.70 -36.64
CA GLU A 532 -21.62 -7.36 -37.25
C GLU A 532 -20.43 -7.19 -38.21
N GLY A 533 -19.51 -8.16 -38.29
CA GLY A 533 -18.51 -8.26 -39.36
C GLY A 533 -17.78 -6.96 -39.71
N CYS A 534 -17.08 -6.31 -38.77
CA CYS A 534 -16.25 -5.10 -38.99
C CYS A 534 -16.90 -3.92 -39.75
N HIS A 535 -18.21 -3.97 -40.04
CA HIS A 535 -18.92 -2.87 -40.66
C HIS A 535 -19.53 -2.00 -39.56
N GLN A 536 -19.04 -0.77 -39.52
CA GLN A 536 -19.60 0.34 -38.76
C GLN A 536 -21.05 0.54 -39.19
N ASP A 537 -22.00 0.07 -38.39
CA ASP A 537 -23.23 0.79 -38.05
C ASP A 537 -24.29 -0.18 -37.54
N ARG A 538 -24.55 -0.10 -36.22
CA ARG A 538 -25.87 -0.06 -35.55
C ARG A 538 -25.73 -0.51 -34.10
N HIS A 539 -26.08 0.36 -33.14
CA HIS A 539 -26.08 0.02 -31.71
C HIS A 539 -27.25 0.67 -30.97
N SER A 540 -27.87 -0.12 -30.09
CA SER A 540 -28.27 0.25 -28.72
C SER A 540 -28.56 -1.02 -27.88
N THR A 541 -28.17 -1.05 -26.61
CA THR A 541 -28.97 -1.39 -25.39
C THR A 541 -28.08 -1.28 -24.13
N VAL A 542 -28.72 -0.90 -23.01
CA VAL A 542 -28.22 -0.48 -21.68
C VAL A 542 -28.15 -1.65 -20.67
N MET A 543 -27.20 -1.62 -19.73
CA MET A 543 -27.03 -2.60 -18.63
C MET A 543 -27.71 -2.16 -17.31
N GLN A 544 -28.03 -3.13 -16.45
CA GLN A 544 -28.64 -2.97 -15.13
C GLN A 544 -27.84 -3.76 -14.07
N PHE A 545 -27.33 -3.10 -13.03
CA PHE A 545 -26.88 -3.70 -11.76
C PHE A 545 -27.15 -2.76 -10.59
N GLN A 546 -27.24 -3.31 -9.38
CA GLN A 546 -27.72 -2.66 -8.16
C GLN A 546 -26.56 -2.42 -7.19
N SER A 547 -26.24 -1.16 -6.88
CA SER A 547 -25.23 -0.74 -5.90
C SER A 547 -25.68 0.53 -5.15
N GLU A 548 -25.39 0.62 -3.85
CA GLU A 548 -25.87 1.68 -2.94
C GLU A 548 -25.17 3.04 -3.11
N ASN A 549 -24.22 3.18 -4.05
CA ASN A 549 -23.54 4.45 -4.37
C ASN A 549 -23.48 4.72 -5.89
N THR A 550 -24.44 4.21 -6.65
CA THR A 550 -24.38 4.32 -8.12
C THR A 550 -24.79 5.72 -8.59
N LEU A 551 -24.04 6.31 -9.54
CA LEU A 551 -24.49 7.50 -10.24
C LEU A 551 -25.62 7.09 -11.18
N PHE A 552 -26.82 7.61 -10.97
CA PHE A 552 -27.93 7.38 -11.89
C PHE A 552 -28.00 8.55 -12.85
N LEU A 553 -27.87 8.32 -14.16
CA LEU A 553 -28.29 9.30 -15.15
C LEU A 553 -29.77 9.13 -15.42
N VAL A 554 -30.54 10.16 -15.13
CA VAL A 554 -31.95 10.18 -15.48
C VAL A 554 -32.06 10.75 -16.89
N ARG A 555 -32.56 9.93 -17.80
CA ARG A 555 -32.87 10.31 -19.17
C ARG A 555 -34.36 10.62 -19.27
N TYR A 556 -34.69 11.83 -19.68
CA TYR A 556 -36.06 12.22 -19.98
C TYR A 556 -36.25 12.28 -21.49
N ARG A 557 -37.41 11.84 -21.99
CA ARG A 557 -37.89 12.19 -23.32
C ARG A 557 -39.01 13.20 -23.14
N ALA A 558 -38.88 14.37 -23.76
CA ALA A 558 -39.95 15.37 -23.81
C ALA A 558 -39.88 16.11 -25.15
N HIS A 559 -41.03 16.39 -25.75
CA HIS A 559 -41.21 17.10 -27.01
C HIS A 559 -40.36 16.52 -28.16
N GLY A 560 -40.26 15.18 -28.22
CA GLY A 560 -39.47 14.48 -29.24
C GLY A 560 -37.95 14.58 -29.09
N ALA A 561 -37.45 15.15 -27.99
CA ALA A 561 -36.04 15.26 -27.67
C ALA A 561 -35.67 14.42 -26.42
N PHE A 562 -34.41 14.01 -26.34
CA PHE A 562 -33.85 13.39 -25.14
C PHE A 562 -33.14 14.44 -24.30
N TYR A 563 -33.18 14.28 -22.99
CA TYR A 563 -32.47 15.07 -21.99
C TYR A 563 -31.83 14.11 -21.00
N VAL A 564 -30.64 14.43 -20.49
CA VAL A 564 -29.93 13.60 -19.51
C VAL A 564 -29.56 14.50 -18.35
N ALA A 565 -29.92 14.12 -17.13
CA ALA A 565 -29.60 14.88 -15.93
C ALA A 565 -29.14 13.98 -14.77
N PRO A 566 -28.43 14.53 -13.77
CA PRO A 566 -28.18 13.84 -12.52
C PRO A 566 -29.50 13.55 -11.77
N PRO A 567 -29.51 12.61 -10.81
CA PRO A 567 -30.74 12.18 -10.15
C PRO A 567 -31.34 13.23 -9.21
N TYR A 568 -30.56 14.27 -8.86
CA TYR A 568 -30.96 15.35 -7.97
C TYR A 568 -31.52 16.58 -8.71
N PHE A 569 -31.57 16.54 -10.04
CA PHE A 569 -32.06 17.66 -10.84
C PHE A 569 -33.58 17.65 -10.92
N PRO A 570 -34.26 18.79 -10.63
CA PRO A 570 -35.70 18.87 -10.78
C PRO A 570 -36.07 18.73 -12.26
N VAL A 571 -37.04 17.86 -12.55
CA VAL A 571 -37.65 17.77 -13.88
C VAL A 571 -38.35 19.11 -14.16
N PRO A 572 -38.08 19.77 -15.30
CA PRO A 572 -38.80 20.97 -15.68
C PRO A 572 -40.32 20.71 -15.70
N ILE A 573 -41.11 21.59 -15.08
CA ILE A 573 -42.57 21.39 -14.89
C ILE A 573 -43.28 21.27 -16.25
N ASP A 574 -42.81 22.01 -17.25
CA ASP A 574 -43.26 21.97 -18.64
C ASP A 574 -43.07 20.59 -19.29
N PHE A 575 -42.10 19.78 -18.86
CA PHE A 575 -41.94 18.42 -19.38
C PHE A 575 -43.04 17.48 -18.89
N LEU A 576 -43.63 17.74 -17.72
CA LEU A 576 -44.71 16.91 -17.16
C LEU A 576 -46.04 17.10 -17.90
N GLU A 577 -46.18 18.19 -18.66
CA GLU A 577 -47.36 18.48 -19.49
C GLU A 577 -47.24 17.84 -20.88
N ASP A 578 -46.09 17.28 -21.24
CA ASP A 578 -45.86 16.63 -22.54
C ASP A 578 -46.48 15.22 -22.59
N PRO A 579 -47.39 14.92 -23.54
CA PRO A 579 -47.98 13.59 -23.66
C PRO A 579 -46.99 12.49 -24.08
N GLU A 580 -45.80 12.85 -24.60
CA GLU A 580 -44.70 11.92 -24.89
C GLU A 580 -43.69 11.79 -23.75
N PHE A 581 -43.96 12.37 -22.57
CA PHE A 581 -43.01 12.37 -21.47
C PHE A 581 -42.69 10.96 -21.00
N THR A 582 -41.42 10.56 -21.12
CA THR A 582 -40.92 9.31 -20.53
C THR A 582 -39.66 9.56 -19.72
N VAL A 583 -39.50 8.77 -18.66
CA VAL A 583 -38.31 8.79 -17.80
C VAL A 583 -37.66 7.41 -17.87
N ASP A 584 -36.37 7.40 -18.14
CA ASP A 584 -35.52 6.23 -18.07
C ASP A 584 -34.37 6.52 -17.10
N ILE A 585 -33.99 5.52 -16.30
CA ILE A 585 -32.92 5.65 -15.32
C ILE A 585 -31.79 4.74 -15.78
N MET A 586 -30.72 5.36 -16.26
CA MET A 586 -29.50 4.68 -16.59
C MET A 586 -28.62 4.59 -15.35
N VAL A 587 -28.40 3.36 -14.90
CA VAL A 587 -27.48 3.09 -13.81
C VAL A 587 -26.07 3.16 -14.35
N ILE A 588 -25.28 4.12 -13.85
CA ILE A 588 -23.89 4.30 -14.22
C ILE A 588 -23.03 4.00 -13.00
N ASP A 589 -22.35 2.85 -13.04
CA ASP A 589 -21.27 2.59 -12.11
C ASP A 589 -20.13 3.59 -12.42
N ASP A 590 -19.88 4.50 -11.49
CA ASP A 590 -18.85 5.54 -11.61
C ASP A 590 -17.45 4.94 -11.79
N ARG A 591 -17.28 3.66 -11.41
CA ARG A 591 -16.05 2.88 -11.55
C ARG A 591 -15.88 2.26 -12.93
N GLU A 592 -16.94 2.20 -13.73
CA GLU A 592 -16.93 1.66 -15.09
C GLU A 592 -16.96 2.76 -16.17
N VAL A 593 -17.04 4.04 -15.77
CA VAL A 593 -17.02 5.17 -16.68
C VAL A 593 -15.64 5.82 -16.74
N VAL A 594 -15.09 5.87 -17.94
CA VAL A 594 -13.91 6.67 -18.26
C VAL A 594 -14.37 7.96 -18.90
N HIS A 595 -14.02 9.10 -18.29
CA HIS A 595 -14.25 10.41 -18.88
C HIS A 595 -13.20 10.69 -19.95
N LEU A 596 -13.64 10.80 -21.21
CA LEU A 596 -12.77 11.18 -22.33
C LEU A 596 -12.83 12.70 -22.51
N PRO A 597 -11.70 13.43 -22.34
CA PRO A 597 -11.67 14.86 -22.62
C PRO A 597 -11.81 15.09 -24.13
N ILE A 598 -12.78 15.91 -24.54
CA ILE A 598 -13.01 16.29 -25.93
C ILE A 598 -12.86 17.80 -26.06
N ASP A 599 -11.90 18.26 -26.87
CA ASP A 599 -11.85 19.65 -27.32
C ASP A 599 -12.64 19.77 -28.64
N GLY A 600 -13.83 20.35 -28.57
CA GLY A 600 -14.74 20.51 -29.70
C GLY A 600 -14.17 21.28 -30.90
N LYS A 601 -13.09 22.06 -30.73
CA LYS A 601 -12.44 22.78 -31.84
C LYS A 601 -11.31 22.00 -32.51
N LEU A 602 -10.65 21.12 -31.77
CA LEU A 602 -9.36 20.55 -32.16
C LEU A 602 -9.40 19.03 -32.38
N SER A 603 -10.29 18.31 -31.69
CA SER A 603 -10.44 16.87 -31.81
C SER A 603 -11.93 16.51 -31.81
N PRO A 604 -12.61 16.60 -32.96
CA PRO A 604 -14.03 16.30 -33.03
C PRO A 604 -14.28 14.85 -32.58
N PHE A 605 -15.22 14.68 -31.66
CA PHE A 605 -15.74 13.39 -31.25
C PHE A 605 -16.06 12.50 -32.47
N LYS A 606 -15.51 11.27 -32.49
CA LYS A 606 -15.79 10.26 -33.52
C LYS A 606 -16.33 9.00 -32.86
N GLU A 607 -17.56 8.62 -33.20
CA GLU A 607 -18.25 7.41 -32.73
C GLU A 607 -17.43 6.11 -32.94
N ASN A 608 -16.52 6.12 -33.91
CA ASN A 608 -15.82 4.92 -34.37
C ASN A 608 -14.74 4.43 -33.40
N GLY A 609 -14.32 5.22 -32.40
CA GLY A 609 -13.16 4.93 -31.54
C GLY A 609 -13.49 4.37 -30.15
N HIS A 610 -14.52 4.91 -29.49
CA HIS A 610 -14.92 4.57 -28.12
C HIS A 610 -16.45 4.53 -28.07
N TYR A 611 -17.07 3.77 -27.16
CA TYR A 611 -18.53 3.78 -27.00
C TYR A 611 -18.94 4.97 -26.13
N PRO A 612 -19.35 6.10 -26.71
CA PRO A 612 -20.11 7.07 -25.94
C PRO A 612 -21.36 6.37 -25.39
N ILE A 613 -21.79 6.76 -24.19
CA ILE A 613 -23.08 6.32 -23.68
C ILE A 613 -24.13 6.93 -24.60
N SER A 614 -24.81 6.11 -25.42
CA SER A 614 -25.85 6.61 -26.31
C SER A 614 -27.04 7.09 -25.48
N ALA A 615 -27.32 8.38 -25.60
CA ALA A 615 -28.48 9.00 -24.96
C ALA A 615 -29.78 8.72 -25.73
N GLY A 616 -29.74 8.33 -27.00
CA GLY A 616 -30.92 8.00 -27.80
C GLY A 616 -30.70 8.21 -29.29
N CYS A 617 -31.76 8.13 -30.09
CA CYS A 617 -31.73 8.52 -31.51
C CYS A 617 -32.85 9.53 -31.78
N ASN A 618 -32.59 10.56 -32.58
CA ASN A 618 -33.67 11.44 -33.06
C ASN A 618 -34.61 10.69 -34.03
N ASN A 619 -35.69 11.36 -34.44
CA ASN A 619 -36.65 10.83 -35.40
C ASN A 619 -36.05 10.51 -36.79
N MET A 620 -34.85 11.01 -37.09
CA MET A 620 -34.09 10.73 -38.32
C MET A 620 -33.09 9.57 -38.16
N GLY A 621 -33.02 8.94 -36.97
CA GLY A 621 -32.10 7.85 -36.66
C GLY A 621 -30.68 8.30 -36.28
N SER A 622 -30.41 9.60 -36.20
CA SER A 622 -29.11 10.12 -35.73
C SER A 622 -28.98 9.91 -34.23
N LYS A 623 -27.85 9.37 -33.79
CA LYS A 623 -27.59 9.06 -32.39
C LYS A 623 -27.20 10.31 -31.60
N PHE A 624 -27.64 10.36 -30.35
CA PHE A 624 -27.17 11.29 -29.33
C PHE A 624 -26.28 10.56 -28.34
N TYR A 625 -25.37 11.30 -27.74
CA TYR A 625 -24.43 10.79 -26.75
C TYR A 625 -24.43 11.64 -25.49
N VAL A 626 -24.30 10.97 -24.35
CA VAL A 626 -24.06 11.60 -23.06
C VAL A 626 -22.68 12.25 -23.10
N SER A 627 -22.64 13.56 -22.95
CA SER A 627 -21.43 14.33 -22.74
C SER A 627 -21.45 14.99 -21.37
N LEU A 628 -20.30 15.00 -20.70
CA LEU A 628 -20.09 15.83 -19.52
C LEU A 628 -19.47 17.16 -19.95
N ALA A 629 -20.20 18.25 -19.79
CA ALA A 629 -19.68 19.59 -20.01
C ALA A 629 -19.05 20.14 -18.74
N ILE A 630 -17.78 20.54 -18.81
CA ILE A 630 -17.09 21.24 -17.73
C ILE A 630 -16.95 22.69 -18.15
N THR A 631 -17.76 23.59 -17.57
CA THR A 631 -17.67 25.03 -17.88
C THR A 631 -16.78 25.73 -16.85
N ASN A 632 -15.69 26.33 -17.32
CA ASN A 632 -14.66 26.92 -16.46
C ASN A 632 -15.01 28.33 -15.93
N LYS A 633 -16.29 28.72 -15.94
CA LYS A 633 -16.70 30.13 -15.80
C LYS A 633 -17.14 30.54 -14.40
N ASP A 634 -17.43 29.61 -13.50
CA ASP A 634 -17.72 29.91 -12.10
C ASP A 634 -17.09 28.83 -11.21
N PHE A 635 -16.50 29.23 -10.08
CA PHE A 635 -15.79 28.37 -9.10
C PHE A 635 -16.64 27.23 -8.46
N ALA A 636 -17.85 26.99 -8.96
CA ALA A 636 -18.64 25.82 -8.67
C ALA A 636 -18.71 24.97 -9.95
N PHE A 637 -18.05 23.82 -9.96
CA PHE A 637 -18.17 22.82 -11.02
C PHE A 637 -19.64 22.41 -11.17
N ASN A 638 -20.34 23.04 -12.11
CA ASN A 638 -21.63 22.55 -12.54
C ASN A 638 -21.35 21.51 -13.63
N ASN A 639 -21.37 20.25 -13.23
CA ASN A 639 -21.35 19.13 -14.16
C ASN A 639 -22.67 19.14 -14.93
N TYR A 640 -22.65 19.52 -16.20
CA TYR A 640 -23.84 19.47 -17.05
C TYR A 640 -23.78 18.23 -17.93
N PHE A 641 -24.81 17.38 -17.82
CA PHE A 641 -25.02 16.29 -18.76
C PHE A 641 -25.76 16.85 -19.96
N GLY A 642 -25.19 16.61 -21.14
CA GLY A 642 -25.72 17.08 -22.40
C GLY A 642 -25.86 15.97 -23.42
N ASN A 643 -26.65 16.25 -24.45
CA ASN A 643 -26.73 15.46 -25.66
C ASN A 643 -25.94 16.16 -26.77
N THR A 644 -25.05 15.41 -27.41
CA THR A 644 -24.30 15.85 -28.60
C THR A 644 -24.77 15.06 -29.81
N ILE A 645 -25.06 15.76 -30.91
CA ILE A 645 -25.31 15.16 -32.25
C ILE A 645 -23.98 15.04 -33.01
N ASP A 646 -23.10 16.02 -32.80
CA ASP A 646 -21.74 16.10 -33.32
C ASP A 646 -20.83 16.78 -32.28
N SER A 647 -19.53 16.86 -32.57
CA SER A 647 -18.54 17.46 -31.66
C SER A 647 -18.67 18.97 -31.46
N ASN A 648 -19.53 19.62 -32.25
CA ASN A 648 -19.55 21.07 -32.39
C ASN A 648 -20.79 21.70 -31.77
N ASN A 649 -21.82 20.89 -31.47
CA ASN A 649 -23.07 21.35 -30.88
C ASN A 649 -23.45 20.46 -29.71
N MET A 650 -23.39 21.02 -28.50
CA MET A 650 -23.82 20.34 -27.28
C MET A 650 -25.01 21.04 -26.67
N THR A 651 -26.12 20.34 -26.49
CA THR A 651 -27.28 20.84 -25.75
C THR A 651 -27.32 20.23 -24.36
N TYR A 652 -27.43 21.06 -23.32
CA TYR A 652 -27.53 20.60 -21.93
C TYR A 652 -28.54 21.44 -21.14
N VAL A 653 -29.06 20.90 -20.05
CA VAL A 653 -29.97 21.63 -19.14
C VAL A 653 -29.16 22.13 -17.95
N ASP A 654 -29.17 23.44 -17.70
CA ASP A 654 -28.47 24.02 -16.57
C ASP A 654 -29.21 23.84 -15.24
N ARG A 655 -28.57 24.17 -14.11
CA ARG A 655 -29.11 24.03 -12.73
C ARG A 655 -30.45 24.73 -12.46
N THR A 656 -30.91 25.58 -13.38
CA THR A 656 -32.19 26.27 -13.30
C THR A 656 -33.27 25.62 -14.16
N GLY A 657 -32.97 24.50 -14.81
CA GLY A 657 -33.85 23.86 -15.79
C GLY A 657 -33.78 24.50 -17.18
N LYS A 658 -32.87 25.46 -17.40
CA LYS A 658 -32.76 26.18 -18.68
C LYS A 658 -31.94 25.39 -19.68
N LEU A 659 -32.51 25.16 -20.86
CA LEU A 659 -31.79 24.59 -22.00
C LEU A 659 -30.70 25.55 -22.49
N CYS A 660 -29.48 25.06 -22.53
CA CYS A 660 -28.29 25.75 -23.03
C CYS A 660 -27.74 25.01 -24.24
N THR A 661 -27.16 25.75 -25.19
CA THR A 661 -26.46 25.20 -26.35
C THR A 661 -25.04 25.76 -26.34
N HIS A 662 -24.04 24.88 -26.39
CA HIS A 662 -22.64 25.24 -26.51
C HIS A 662 -22.10 24.93 -27.90
#